data_AF-A0A4P7YLL5-F1
#
_entry.id   AF-A0A4P7YLL5-F1
#
_cell.length_a   1.000
_cell.length_b   1.000
_cell.length_c   1.000
_cell.angle_alpha   90.00
_cell.angle_beta   90.00
_cell.angle_gamma   90.00
#
_symmetry.space_group_name_H-M   'P 1'
#
loop_
_entity.id
_entity.type
_entity.pdbx_description
1 polymer ?
#
loop_
_entity_poly.entity_id
_entity_poly.type
_entity_poly.pdbx_seq_one_letter_code
_entity_poly.pdbx_strand_id
1 'polypeptide(L)'
;MVTTVKTLSDLNALIARVKAAQARFADYPQEKVDLIFRNAALAAANARIPLAKMAVAETGMGVMEDKVIKNHFAAEYIYNKYKDDKTCGVLSEDNDAGILTIAEPVGLICGIVPTTNPTSTAIFKALIALKTRNGLVLSPHPRARKSTCEAARLVLAAAVEAGAPDDIIGWIDEPSLELSNAVMHHPDINLILATGGPGMVKAAYSSGKPAIGVGAGNTPAVIDEFADIKRAVASILMSKTFDNGVVCASEQSAVVVDAVYDAVRDRFAHHGGYILSPRETDAVRKVLLTDGHLNADIVGQPAHAIAAMAGLNVPLATKVLIAEVTDIADTEPFAHEKLSPTLALYRAKDFAEACDKAAALVALGGIGHTSALYTDQDQKQDRIRHFGDKMKTARILINTPSSHGGIGDLYNFRLAPSLTLGCGSWGGNSISENVGPQHLINKKTVAKRAENMLWHKLPKSIYFRRGCLPFALEELRGKKRCLIVTDRFLFENGHVNDSVRVLKSLGLEVETFFEVNADPTLAVVRKGVALANAFQPDVILALGGGSPMDAAKIIWVMYEAPEVAFEDLALRFMDIRKRIYTFPKLGVKAQLVAVPTTSGTGSEVTPFAVVTDERTGTKYPIADYELTPTLAIVDANLVMDMPKGLTAAGGIDAVTHALEAYVSVVANEYSDGQALQALKLLKENLPSAYRNGSQDPKARELVHNAATLAGIAFANAFLGVCHSMAHKLGAEFHIPHGIANALLIANVIRYNAADIPTKQTAFSQYDRPKGVARYAQIARHLDLGGSRDHERVEKLVAWVEEMKRALDIPASIQAAGVPEAAFLAKVDALAEAAFDDQCTGANPRYPLVAEIRQLLIDSYYGRAYVEPSAQDAAPVEVKPAGKSATRKDAALAK
;
A
#
# COMPACT_ATOMS: atom_id res chain seq x y z
N MET A 1 -5.07 25.78 -45.75
CA MET A 1 -6.09 24.86 -46.32
C MET A 1 -6.09 23.61 -45.45
N VAL A 2 -7.22 23.22 -44.89
CA VAL A 2 -7.34 21.97 -44.12
C VAL A 2 -7.27 20.82 -45.12
N THR A 3 -6.20 20.02 -45.06
CA THR A 3 -6.07 18.82 -45.91
C THR A 3 -7.08 17.78 -45.46
N THR A 4 -7.96 17.36 -46.37
CA THR A 4 -8.91 16.26 -46.15
C THR A 4 -8.16 14.97 -45.84
N VAL A 5 -8.44 14.36 -44.68
CA VAL A 5 -7.77 13.14 -44.21
C VAL A 5 -8.47 11.91 -44.77
N LYS A 6 -7.86 11.33 -45.81
CA LYS A 6 -8.34 10.12 -46.49
C LYS A 6 -7.24 9.08 -46.78
N THR A 7 -5.98 9.43 -46.56
CA THR A 7 -4.83 8.52 -46.70
C THR A 7 -4.01 8.46 -45.41
N LEU A 8 -3.14 7.44 -45.30
CA LEU A 8 -2.20 7.33 -44.17
C LEU A 8 -1.24 8.52 -44.07
N SER A 9 -0.85 9.09 -45.22
CA SER A 9 0.00 10.29 -45.27
C SER A 9 -0.71 11.50 -44.64
N ASP A 10 -1.99 11.70 -44.99
CA ASP A 10 -2.78 12.79 -44.43
C ASP A 10 -2.99 12.62 -42.92
N LEU A 11 -3.22 11.39 -42.46
CA LEU A 11 -3.38 11.06 -41.04
C LEU A 11 -2.10 11.36 -40.25
N ASN A 12 -0.94 10.94 -40.74
CA ASN A 12 0.34 11.23 -40.10
C ASN A 12 0.61 12.74 -40.05
N ALA A 13 0.30 13.46 -41.13
CA ALA A 13 0.42 14.92 -41.16
C ALA A 13 -0.54 15.60 -40.16
N LEU A 14 -1.77 15.09 -40.01
CA LEU A 14 -2.71 15.57 -39.00
C LEU A 14 -2.15 15.35 -37.59
N ILE A 15 -1.71 14.14 -37.27
CA ILE A 15 -1.19 13.80 -35.93
C ILE A 15 0.03 14.68 -35.58
N ALA A 16 0.92 14.93 -36.54
CA ALA A 16 2.05 15.83 -36.35
C ALA A 16 1.61 17.27 -35.99
N ARG A 17 0.56 17.80 -36.63
CA ARG A 17 0.00 19.11 -36.29
C ARG A 17 -0.65 19.12 -34.91
N VAL A 18 -1.45 18.10 -34.57
CA VAL A 18 -2.07 17.97 -33.25
C VAL A 18 -1.01 17.86 -32.15
N LYS A 19 0.10 17.15 -32.40
CA LYS A 19 1.25 17.05 -31.50
C LYS A 19 1.88 18.42 -31.23
N ALA A 20 2.13 19.20 -32.28
CA ALA A 20 2.66 20.55 -32.15
C ALA A 20 1.70 21.50 -31.44
N ALA A 21 0.38 21.35 -31.66
CA ALA A 21 -0.66 22.07 -30.94
C ALA A 21 -0.67 21.71 -29.45
N GLN A 22 -0.67 20.42 -29.12
CA GLN A 22 -0.70 19.92 -27.75
C GLN A 22 0.52 20.34 -26.94
N ALA A 23 1.71 20.32 -27.55
CA ALA A 23 2.93 20.80 -26.90
C ALA A 23 2.80 22.26 -26.43
N ARG A 24 2.21 23.14 -27.25
CA ARG A 24 1.92 24.54 -26.86
C ARG A 24 0.81 24.63 -25.81
N PHE A 25 -0.18 23.75 -25.89
CA PHE A 25 -1.34 23.78 -25.00
C PHE A 25 -1.03 23.27 -23.59
N ALA A 26 -0.04 22.38 -23.45
CA ALA A 26 0.41 21.85 -22.16
C ALA A 26 0.83 22.95 -21.16
N ASP A 27 1.41 24.05 -21.67
CA ASP A 27 1.93 25.16 -20.87
C ASP A 27 0.86 26.21 -20.49
N TYR A 28 -0.40 26.02 -20.89
CA TYR A 28 -1.43 27.01 -20.60
C TYR A 28 -1.85 26.98 -19.12
N PRO A 29 -2.04 28.15 -18.48
CA PRO A 29 -2.52 28.22 -17.10
C PRO A 29 -4.00 27.80 -17.02
N GLN A 30 -4.43 27.37 -15.82
CA GLN A 30 -5.79 26.90 -15.54
C GLN A 30 -6.86 27.84 -16.07
N GLU A 31 -6.74 29.14 -15.80
CA GLU A 31 -7.71 30.17 -16.20
C GLU A 31 -7.90 30.25 -17.71
N LYS A 32 -6.81 30.09 -18.49
CA LYS A 32 -6.88 30.11 -19.96
C LYS A 32 -7.51 28.83 -20.49
N VAL A 33 -7.19 27.68 -19.90
CA VAL A 33 -7.83 26.40 -20.22
C VAL A 33 -9.33 26.44 -19.92
N ASP A 34 -9.73 27.04 -18.80
CA ASP A 34 -11.12 27.15 -18.39
C ASP A 34 -11.93 28.09 -19.29
N LEU A 35 -11.31 29.18 -19.75
CA LEU A 35 -11.90 30.07 -20.75
C LEU A 35 -12.16 29.33 -22.08
N ILE A 36 -11.19 28.55 -22.55
CA ILE A 36 -11.32 27.73 -23.76
C ILE A 36 -12.43 26.70 -23.58
N PHE A 37 -12.42 25.97 -22.45
CA PHE A 37 -13.42 24.96 -22.12
C PHE A 37 -14.85 25.54 -22.08
N ARG A 38 -15.03 26.71 -21.46
CA ARG A 38 -16.31 27.42 -21.40
C ARG A 38 -16.84 27.80 -22.77
N ASN A 39 -16.01 28.43 -23.62
CA ASN A 39 -16.44 28.90 -24.94
C ASN A 39 -16.76 27.73 -25.88
N ALA A 40 -15.94 26.67 -25.84
CA ALA A 40 -16.19 25.43 -26.56
C ALA A 40 -17.54 24.80 -26.16
N ALA A 41 -17.83 24.72 -24.85
CA ALA A 41 -19.09 24.16 -24.35
C ALA A 41 -20.29 25.03 -24.74
N LEU A 42 -20.17 26.35 -24.65
CA LEU A 42 -21.23 27.29 -25.03
C LEU A 42 -21.57 27.18 -26.52
N ALA A 43 -20.56 27.11 -27.39
CA ALA A 43 -20.77 26.94 -28.82
C ALA A 43 -21.49 25.62 -29.14
N ALA A 44 -21.07 24.51 -28.51
CA ALA A 44 -21.72 23.22 -28.65
C ALA A 44 -23.19 23.24 -28.18
N ALA A 45 -23.48 23.90 -27.06
CA ALA A 45 -24.84 24.04 -26.52
C ALA A 45 -25.74 24.87 -27.45
N ASN A 46 -25.21 25.93 -28.07
CA ASN A 46 -25.93 26.75 -29.04
C ASN A 46 -26.21 26.00 -30.35
N ALA A 47 -25.31 25.10 -30.75
CA ALA A 47 -25.42 24.32 -31.98
C ALA A 47 -26.16 22.98 -31.83
N ARG A 48 -26.77 22.70 -30.67
CA ARG A 48 -27.42 21.41 -30.36
C ARG A 48 -28.46 20.99 -31.41
N ILE A 49 -29.24 21.92 -31.95
CA ILE A 49 -30.30 21.68 -32.95
C ILE A 49 -29.73 21.36 -34.34
N PRO A 50 -28.90 22.21 -34.97
CA PRO A 50 -28.36 21.89 -36.29
C PRO A 50 -27.55 20.60 -36.30
N LEU A 51 -26.78 20.32 -35.24
CA LEU A 51 -26.03 19.06 -35.10
C LEU A 51 -26.96 17.84 -34.98
N ALA A 52 -28.04 17.93 -34.19
CA ALA A 52 -29.01 16.86 -34.06
C ALA A 52 -29.72 16.54 -35.39
N LYS A 53 -30.13 17.58 -36.14
CA LYS A 53 -30.72 17.41 -37.48
C LYS A 53 -29.78 16.70 -38.43
N MET A 54 -28.50 17.09 -38.44
CA MET A 54 -27.49 16.46 -39.28
C MET A 54 -27.28 14.99 -38.92
N ALA A 55 -27.19 14.67 -37.63
CA ALA A 55 -27.01 13.29 -37.18
C ALA A 55 -28.19 12.39 -37.58
N VAL A 56 -29.45 12.84 -37.40
CA VAL A 56 -30.63 12.06 -37.84
C VAL A 56 -30.63 11.88 -39.36
N ALA A 57 -30.40 12.96 -40.11
CA ALA A 57 -30.42 12.92 -41.58
C ALA A 57 -29.31 12.03 -42.16
N GLU A 58 -28.12 12.03 -41.57
CA GLU A 58 -26.99 11.22 -42.04
C GLU A 58 -27.14 9.74 -41.66
N THR A 59 -27.53 9.46 -40.42
CA THR A 59 -27.56 8.09 -39.90
C THR A 59 -28.84 7.34 -40.23
N GLY A 60 -29.96 8.05 -40.37
CA GLY A 60 -31.30 7.49 -40.45
C GLY A 60 -31.81 6.94 -39.12
N MET A 61 -31.20 7.32 -37.98
CA MET A 61 -31.44 6.71 -36.67
C MET A 61 -31.88 7.74 -35.62
N GLY A 62 -32.82 7.34 -34.78
CA GLY A 62 -33.21 8.07 -33.58
C GLY A 62 -34.20 9.20 -33.81
N VAL A 63 -34.27 10.13 -32.85
CA VAL A 63 -35.23 11.24 -32.81
C VAL A 63 -34.47 12.56 -32.66
N MET A 64 -34.82 13.55 -33.48
CA MET A 64 -34.08 14.82 -33.55
C MET A 64 -34.10 15.55 -32.21
N GLU A 65 -35.27 15.63 -31.58
CA GLU A 65 -35.49 16.26 -30.28
C GLU A 65 -34.67 15.59 -29.18
N ASP A 66 -34.57 14.26 -29.18
CA ASP A 66 -33.77 13.53 -28.19
C ASP A 66 -32.27 13.72 -28.43
N LYS A 67 -31.83 13.80 -29.70
CA LYS A 67 -30.44 14.17 -30.01
C LYS A 67 -30.11 15.61 -29.63
N VAL A 68 -31.09 16.52 -29.62
CA VAL A 68 -30.92 17.87 -29.06
C VAL A 68 -30.61 17.79 -27.58
N ILE A 69 -31.37 16.99 -26.82
CA ILE A 69 -31.15 16.76 -25.39
C ILE A 69 -29.76 16.15 -25.16
N LYS A 70 -29.35 15.17 -25.97
CA LYS A 70 -28.03 14.53 -25.86
C LYS A 70 -26.87 15.48 -26.13
N ASN A 71 -26.99 16.33 -27.16
CA ASN A 71 -25.99 17.36 -27.44
C ASN A 71 -25.92 18.40 -26.32
N HIS A 72 -27.07 18.78 -25.76
CA HIS A 72 -27.14 19.70 -24.64
C HIS A 72 -26.49 19.11 -23.38
N PHE A 73 -26.78 17.84 -23.07
CA PHE A 73 -26.13 17.09 -21.99
C PHE A 73 -24.61 17.04 -22.17
N ALA A 74 -24.14 16.66 -23.37
CA ALA A 74 -22.72 16.58 -23.68
C ALA A 74 -21.97 17.92 -23.57
N ALA A 75 -22.67 19.05 -23.68
CA ALA A 75 -22.11 20.38 -23.53
C ALA A 75 -22.25 20.90 -22.10
N GLU A 76 -23.47 21.10 -21.63
CA GLU A 76 -23.76 21.86 -20.41
C GLU A 76 -23.54 21.05 -19.13
N TYR A 77 -23.94 19.78 -19.08
CA TYR A 77 -23.71 18.94 -17.90
C TYR A 77 -22.22 18.65 -17.74
N ILE A 78 -21.53 18.35 -18.84
CA ILE A 78 -20.07 18.15 -18.83
C ILE A 78 -19.35 19.41 -18.37
N TYR A 79 -19.72 20.58 -18.90
CA TYR A 79 -19.15 21.85 -18.46
C TYR A 79 -19.40 22.11 -16.97
N ASN A 80 -20.64 22.02 -16.52
CA ASN A 80 -20.98 22.32 -15.13
C ASN A 80 -20.32 21.38 -14.14
N LYS A 81 -20.17 20.10 -14.49
CA LYS A 81 -19.47 19.14 -13.63
C LYS A 81 -18.00 19.50 -13.44
N TYR A 82 -17.32 19.90 -14.52
CA TYR A 82 -15.86 19.93 -14.58
C TYR A 82 -15.25 21.33 -14.66
N LYS A 83 -16.06 22.40 -14.70
CA LYS A 83 -15.56 23.78 -14.82
C LYS A 83 -14.56 24.13 -13.72
N ASP A 84 -14.80 23.67 -12.49
CA ASP A 84 -13.99 23.98 -11.31
C ASP A 84 -12.90 22.93 -11.01
N ASP A 85 -12.81 21.86 -11.80
CA ASP A 85 -11.80 20.82 -11.60
C ASP A 85 -10.39 21.39 -11.86
N LYS A 86 -9.48 21.15 -10.92
CA LYS A 86 -8.08 21.50 -11.09
C LYS A 86 -7.42 20.47 -12.01
N THR A 87 -6.94 20.93 -13.16
CA THR A 87 -6.36 20.11 -14.22
C THR A 87 -4.99 20.60 -14.67
N CYS A 88 -4.50 21.70 -14.07
CA CYS A 88 -3.22 22.35 -14.36
C CYS A 88 -2.35 22.47 -13.11
N GLY A 89 -1.03 22.29 -13.28
CA GLY A 89 -0.05 22.51 -12.22
C GLY A 89 -0.27 21.62 -11.00
N VAL A 90 -0.07 22.17 -9.81
CA VAL A 90 -0.16 21.43 -8.54
C VAL A 90 -1.61 21.06 -8.24
N LEU A 91 -1.92 19.77 -8.16
CA LEU A 91 -3.23 19.26 -7.73
C LEU A 91 -3.40 19.29 -6.21
N SER A 92 -2.37 18.85 -5.48
CA SER A 92 -2.37 18.79 -4.02
C SER A 92 -0.93 18.94 -3.48
N GLU A 93 -0.81 19.52 -2.29
CA GLU A 93 0.45 19.66 -1.56
C GLU A 93 0.20 19.28 -0.10
N ASP A 94 0.97 18.31 0.38
CA ASP A 94 1.06 17.89 1.78
C ASP A 94 2.46 18.22 2.27
N ASN A 95 2.59 19.37 2.94
CA ASN A 95 3.87 19.87 3.43
C ASN A 95 4.45 19.01 4.56
N ASP A 96 3.59 18.40 5.38
CA ASP A 96 4.00 17.58 6.52
C ASP A 96 4.56 16.23 6.04
N ALA A 97 3.91 15.61 5.06
CA ALA A 97 4.42 14.39 4.41
C ALA A 97 5.51 14.68 3.35
N GLY A 98 5.72 15.95 2.98
CA GLY A 98 6.66 16.35 1.94
C GLY A 98 6.26 15.88 0.53
N ILE A 99 4.95 15.74 0.25
CA ILE A 99 4.42 15.21 -1.01
C ILE A 99 3.68 16.31 -1.79
N LEU A 100 4.03 16.46 -3.06
CA LEU A 100 3.37 17.35 -4.01
C LEU A 100 2.89 16.54 -5.22
N THR A 101 1.63 16.69 -5.62
CA THR A 101 1.07 16.03 -6.81
C THR A 101 0.83 17.06 -7.91
N ILE A 102 1.35 16.83 -9.11
CA ILE A 102 1.25 17.74 -10.27
C ILE A 102 0.48 17.05 -11.41
N ALA A 103 -0.44 17.78 -12.05
CA ALA A 103 -1.19 17.34 -13.21
C ALA A 103 -0.40 17.49 -14.52
N GLU A 104 -0.23 16.38 -15.23
CA GLU A 104 0.35 16.33 -16.55
C GLU A 104 -0.69 15.83 -17.58
N PRO A 105 -0.92 16.51 -18.72
CA PRO A 105 -1.73 15.94 -19.80
C PRO A 105 -1.17 14.58 -20.25
N VAL A 106 -2.04 13.65 -20.65
CA VAL A 106 -1.58 12.37 -21.22
C VAL A 106 -0.87 12.54 -22.56
N GLY A 107 -1.17 13.63 -23.29
CA GLY A 107 -0.62 13.96 -24.61
C GLY A 107 -1.70 13.93 -25.67
N LEU A 108 -1.57 13.04 -26.65
CA LEU A 108 -2.54 12.88 -27.74
C LEU A 108 -3.50 11.73 -27.49
N ILE A 109 -4.79 12.01 -27.71
CA ILE A 109 -5.89 11.08 -27.52
C ILE A 109 -6.47 10.69 -28.88
N CYS A 110 -6.61 9.40 -29.13
CA CYS A 110 -7.46 8.87 -30.21
C CYS A 110 -8.89 8.68 -29.69
N GLY A 111 -9.86 9.38 -30.27
CA GLY A 111 -11.26 9.27 -29.89
C GLY A 111 -12.08 8.52 -30.95
N ILE A 112 -12.44 7.27 -30.68
CA ILE A 112 -13.35 6.51 -31.55
C ILE A 112 -14.79 6.94 -31.30
N VAL A 113 -15.56 7.25 -32.34
CA VAL A 113 -16.94 7.79 -32.22
C VAL A 113 -17.96 6.84 -32.86
N PRO A 114 -19.03 6.42 -32.14
CA PRO A 114 -20.01 5.48 -32.64
C PRO A 114 -21.07 6.17 -33.53
N THR A 115 -21.76 5.37 -34.35
CA THR A 115 -22.86 5.87 -35.21
C THR A 115 -24.12 6.27 -34.44
N THR A 116 -24.32 5.77 -33.22
CA THR A 116 -25.53 6.01 -32.41
C THR A 116 -25.51 7.40 -31.75
N ASN A 117 -24.33 7.86 -31.33
CA ASN A 117 -24.11 9.08 -30.57
C ASN A 117 -23.02 9.97 -31.22
N PRO A 118 -23.10 10.30 -32.52
CA PRO A 118 -21.95 10.86 -33.24
C PRO A 118 -21.55 12.25 -32.75
N THR A 119 -22.51 13.18 -32.69
CA THR A 119 -22.25 14.58 -32.30
C THR A 119 -21.99 14.71 -30.81
N SER A 120 -22.81 14.08 -29.98
CA SER A 120 -22.72 14.21 -28.52
C SER A 120 -21.43 13.59 -27.97
N THR A 121 -20.99 12.45 -28.49
CA THR A 121 -19.71 11.84 -28.08
C THR A 121 -18.50 12.67 -28.55
N ALA A 122 -18.57 13.25 -29.75
CA ALA A 122 -17.52 14.15 -30.25
C ALA A 122 -17.39 15.39 -29.36
N ILE A 123 -18.51 16.05 -29.02
CA ILE A 123 -18.55 17.18 -28.10
C ILE A 123 -17.96 16.78 -26.74
N PHE A 124 -18.48 15.72 -26.13
CA PHE A 124 -18.03 15.24 -24.82
C PHE A 124 -16.51 15.01 -24.80
N LYS A 125 -15.96 14.24 -25.74
CA LYS A 125 -14.52 13.92 -25.81
C LYS A 125 -13.67 15.16 -26.05
N ALA A 126 -14.10 16.06 -26.94
CA ALA A 126 -13.40 17.31 -27.20
C ALA A 126 -13.34 18.20 -25.95
N LEU A 127 -14.47 18.35 -25.25
CA LEU A 127 -14.55 19.16 -24.04
C LEU A 127 -13.64 18.63 -22.93
N ILE A 128 -13.68 17.34 -22.61
CA ILE A 128 -12.81 16.78 -21.56
C ILE A 128 -11.33 16.75 -21.96
N ALA A 129 -11.00 16.61 -23.26
CA ALA A 129 -9.63 16.71 -23.77
C ALA A 129 -9.10 18.14 -23.66
N LEU A 130 -9.92 19.15 -23.98
CA LEU A 130 -9.57 20.56 -23.85
C LEU A 130 -9.33 20.94 -22.38
N LYS A 131 -10.25 20.56 -21.47
CA LYS A 131 -10.13 20.83 -20.02
C LYS A 131 -8.85 20.26 -19.41
N THR A 132 -8.24 19.26 -20.07
CA THR A 132 -7.05 18.55 -19.58
C THR A 132 -5.79 18.81 -20.39
N ARG A 133 -5.81 19.81 -21.31
CA ARG A 133 -4.65 20.21 -22.14
C ARG A 133 -4.14 19.13 -23.10
N ASN A 134 -5.03 18.23 -23.52
CA ASN A 134 -4.71 17.15 -24.46
C ASN A 134 -5.05 17.54 -25.90
N GLY A 135 -4.32 16.94 -26.84
CA GLY A 135 -4.68 16.95 -28.26
C GLY A 135 -5.62 15.79 -28.57
N LEU A 136 -6.59 15.99 -29.46
CA LEU A 136 -7.60 14.97 -29.79
C LEU A 136 -7.62 14.69 -31.29
N VAL A 137 -7.56 13.41 -31.68
CA VAL A 137 -7.77 12.95 -33.06
C VAL A 137 -8.97 12.01 -33.07
N LEU A 138 -10.06 12.41 -33.74
CA LEU A 138 -11.29 11.63 -33.82
C LEU A 138 -11.29 10.66 -35.01
N SER A 139 -11.73 9.44 -34.75
CA SER A 139 -12.03 8.43 -35.76
C SER A 139 -13.55 8.19 -35.79
N PRO A 140 -14.27 8.81 -36.74
CA PRO A 140 -15.72 8.67 -36.84
C PRO A 140 -16.14 7.34 -37.45
N HIS A 141 -17.31 6.85 -37.06
CA HIS A 141 -17.97 5.76 -37.78
C HIS A 141 -18.35 6.22 -39.21
N PRO A 142 -18.16 5.38 -40.26
CA PRO A 142 -18.46 5.78 -41.65
C PRO A 142 -19.88 6.28 -41.90
N ARG A 143 -20.89 5.69 -41.24
CA ARG A 143 -22.31 6.09 -41.33
C ARG A 143 -22.64 7.44 -40.65
N ALA A 144 -21.70 8.05 -39.93
CA ALA A 144 -21.93 9.28 -39.16
C ALA A 144 -20.75 10.25 -39.24
N ARG A 145 -19.97 10.18 -40.33
CA ARG A 145 -18.72 10.93 -40.45
C ARG A 145 -18.94 12.43 -40.54
N LYS A 146 -19.91 12.91 -41.32
CA LYS A 146 -20.16 14.34 -41.54
C LYS A 146 -20.60 15.01 -40.24
N SER A 147 -21.56 14.39 -39.55
CA SER A 147 -22.08 14.89 -38.26
C SER A 147 -21.01 14.90 -37.17
N THR A 148 -20.17 13.87 -37.09
CA THR A 148 -19.04 13.82 -36.15
C THR A 148 -18.01 14.91 -36.44
N CYS A 149 -17.57 15.02 -37.70
CA CYS A 149 -16.56 16.01 -38.10
C CYS A 149 -17.08 17.45 -37.92
N GLU A 150 -18.36 17.70 -38.21
CA GLU A 150 -18.97 19.03 -38.00
C GLU A 150 -19.01 19.42 -36.52
N ALA A 151 -19.36 18.49 -35.63
CA ALA A 151 -19.33 18.74 -34.19
C ALA A 151 -17.91 19.07 -33.71
N ALA A 152 -16.91 18.32 -34.18
CA ALA A 152 -15.51 18.55 -33.85
C ALA A 152 -15.00 19.90 -34.37
N ARG A 153 -15.33 20.24 -35.62
CA ARG A 153 -14.99 21.51 -36.26
C ARG A 153 -15.57 22.70 -35.51
N LEU A 154 -16.82 22.60 -35.06
CA LEU A 154 -17.49 23.65 -34.31
C LEU A 154 -16.85 23.88 -32.94
N VAL A 155 -16.56 22.80 -32.21
CA VAL A 155 -15.88 22.88 -30.90
C VAL A 155 -14.47 23.45 -31.07
N LEU A 156 -13.72 23.00 -32.08
CA LEU A 156 -12.39 23.52 -32.38
C LEU A 156 -12.41 25.02 -32.70
N ALA A 157 -13.31 25.46 -33.58
CA ALA A 157 -13.40 26.87 -33.96
C ALA A 157 -13.62 27.78 -32.74
N ALA A 158 -14.54 27.40 -31.85
CA ALA A 158 -14.81 28.14 -30.62
C ALA A 158 -13.65 28.09 -29.63
N ALA A 159 -12.94 26.94 -29.54
CA ALA A 159 -11.75 26.82 -28.71
C ALA A 159 -10.62 27.72 -29.21
N VAL A 160 -10.38 27.77 -30.53
CA VAL A 160 -9.36 28.60 -31.16
C VAL A 160 -9.68 30.09 -31.03
N GLU A 161 -10.95 30.49 -31.20
CA GLU A 161 -11.41 31.86 -30.95
C GLU A 161 -11.16 32.29 -29.49
N ALA A 162 -11.29 31.36 -28.54
CA ALA A 162 -10.95 31.56 -27.13
C ALA A 162 -9.43 31.45 -26.82
N GLY A 163 -8.59 31.25 -27.83
CA GLY A 163 -7.14 31.26 -27.73
C GLY A 163 -6.47 29.89 -27.63
N ALA A 164 -7.16 28.79 -27.96
CA ALA A 164 -6.55 27.47 -28.11
C ALA A 164 -5.70 27.38 -29.41
N PRO A 165 -4.73 26.46 -29.50
CA PRO A 165 -3.97 26.25 -30.73
C PRO A 165 -4.81 25.66 -31.88
N ASP A 166 -4.60 26.15 -33.10
CA ASP A 166 -5.41 25.87 -34.30
C ASP A 166 -5.74 24.39 -34.59
N ASP A 167 -4.79 23.48 -34.38
CA ASP A 167 -4.93 22.05 -34.68
C ASP A 167 -5.12 21.18 -33.42
N ILE A 168 -5.56 21.75 -32.28
CA ILE A 168 -5.65 20.97 -31.03
C ILE A 168 -6.68 19.83 -31.08
N ILE A 169 -7.65 19.92 -32.00
CA ILE A 169 -8.61 18.85 -32.32
C ILE A 169 -8.49 18.57 -33.82
N GLY A 170 -8.42 17.29 -34.18
CA GLY A 170 -8.40 16.78 -35.55
C GLY A 170 -9.36 15.60 -35.73
N TRP A 171 -9.62 15.21 -36.98
CA TRP A 171 -10.49 14.08 -37.31
C TRP A 171 -10.11 13.44 -38.65
N ILE A 172 -10.59 12.21 -38.87
CA ILE A 172 -10.52 11.51 -40.16
C ILE A 172 -11.77 11.83 -40.99
N ASP A 173 -11.62 12.50 -42.14
CA ASP A 173 -12.76 12.89 -42.99
C ASP A 173 -13.40 11.71 -43.73
N GLU A 174 -12.57 10.78 -44.23
CA GLU A 174 -13.02 9.57 -44.93
C GLU A 174 -12.56 8.32 -44.17
N PRO A 175 -13.30 7.88 -43.12
CA PRO A 175 -12.87 6.79 -42.25
C PRO A 175 -12.84 5.46 -43.00
N SER A 176 -11.76 4.71 -42.80
CA SER A 176 -11.58 3.32 -43.21
C SER A 176 -11.05 2.48 -42.05
N LEU A 177 -11.14 1.15 -42.17
CA LEU A 177 -10.53 0.24 -41.19
C LEU A 177 -9.01 0.46 -41.09
N GLU A 178 -8.35 0.71 -42.22
CA GLU A 178 -6.91 1.00 -42.28
C GLU A 178 -6.56 2.27 -41.49
N LEU A 179 -7.25 3.39 -41.71
CA LEU A 179 -6.99 4.64 -41.01
C LEU A 179 -7.32 4.55 -39.51
N SER A 180 -8.42 3.87 -39.17
CA SER A 180 -8.81 3.65 -37.77
C SER A 180 -7.78 2.80 -37.03
N ASN A 181 -7.27 1.75 -37.68
CA ASN A 181 -6.21 0.93 -37.13
C ASN A 181 -4.90 1.71 -37.00
N ALA A 182 -4.54 2.49 -38.02
CA ALA A 182 -3.32 3.30 -38.03
C ALA A 182 -3.29 4.33 -36.91
N VAL A 183 -4.39 5.07 -36.68
CA VAL A 183 -4.43 6.06 -35.59
C VAL A 183 -4.32 5.38 -34.22
N MET A 184 -4.92 4.20 -34.01
CA MET A 184 -4.81 3.47 -32.74
C MET A 184 -3.39 2.97 -32.43
N HIS A 185 -2.59 2.67 -33.46
CA HIS A 185 -1.22 2.15 -33.31
C HIS A 185 -0.15 3.24 -33.47
N HIS A 186 -0.52 4.46 -33.85
CA HIS A 186 0.44 5.51 -34.18
C HIS A 186 1.35 5.82 -32.97
N PRO A 187 2.68 5.96 -33.15
CA PRO A 187 3.63 6.16 -32.06
C PRO A 187 3.32 7.38 -31.19
N ASP A 188 2.84 8.47 -31.80
CA ASP A 188 2.51 9.71 -31.08
C ASP A 188 1.15 9.71 -30.35
N ILE A 189 0.28 8.71 -30.54
CA ILE A 189 -0.95 8.60 -29.74
C ILE A 189 -0.60 7.99 -28.37
N ASN A 190 -1.07 8.63 -27.30
CA ASN A 190 -0.79 8.24 -25.92
C ASN A 190 -1.94 7.46 -25.27
N LEU A 191 -3.18 7.75 -25.66
CA LEU A 191 -4.38 7.14 -25.07
C LEU A 191 -5.47 6.95 -26.12
N ILE A 192 -6.24 5.87 -26.03
CA ILE A 192 -7.42 5.63 -26.86
C ILE A 192 -8.69 5.69 -26.00
N LEU A 193 -9.64 6.55 -26.37
CA LEU A 193 -11.01 6.51 -25.87
C LEU A 193 -11.88 5.76 -26.87
N ALA A 194 -12.13 4.47 -26.62
CA ALA A 194 -12.83 3.58 -27.54
C ALA A 194 -14.32 3.48 -27.18
N THR A 195 -15.16 4.32 -27.81
CA THR A 195 -16.62 4.25 -27.68
C THR A 195 -17.18 3.62 -28.96
N GLY A 196 -17.46 2.32 -28.91
CA GLY A 196 -17.93 1.54 -30.05
C GLY A 196 -18.31 0.13 -29.63
N GLY A 197 -18.67 -0.70 -30.60
CA GLY A 197 -19.02 -2.10 -30.33
C GLY A 197 -17.82 -2.93 -29.84
N PRO A 198 -18.07 -4.16 -29.33
CA PRO A 198 -17.05 -5.00 -28.70
C PRO A 198 -15.80 -5.23 -29.56
N GLY A 199 -15.95 -5.40 -30.88
CA GLY A 199 -14.83 -5.59 -31.80
C GLY A 199 -13.87 -4.39 -31.84
N MET A 200 -14.40 -3.17 -31.80
CA MET A 200 -13.61 -1.94 -31.81
C MET A 200 -12.89 -1.71 -30.48
N VAL A 201 -13.56 -2.02 -29.37
CA VAL A 201 -12.95 -1.95 -28.03
C VAL A 201 -11.81 -2.96 -27.92
N LYS A 202 -12.02 -4.20 -28.41
CA LYS A 202 -10.96 -5.21 -28.46
C LYS A 202 -9.77 -4.74 -29.31
N ALA A 203 -10.02 -4.11 -30.46
CA ALA A 203 -8.95 -3.54 -31.29
C ALA A 203 -8.15 -2.46 -30.55
N ALA A 204 -8.82 -1.57 -29.81
CA ALA A 204 -8.16 -0.55 -29.01
C ALA A 204 -7.27 -1.14 -27.90
N TYR A 205 -7.76 -2.15 -27.16
CA TYR A 205 -6.93 -2.85 -26.16
C TYR A 205 -5.82 -3.72 -26.76
N SER A 206 -5.89 -4.03 -28.06
CA SER A 206 -4.87 -4.79 -28.78
C SER A 206 -3.83 -3.89 -29.47
N SER A 207 -3.94 -2.56 -29.35
CA SER A 207 -3.12 -1.64 -30.14
C SER A 207 -1.70 -1.42 -29.60
N GLY A 208 -1.40 -1.95 -28.40
CA GLY A 208 -0.19 -1.64 -27.66
C GLY A 208 -0.20 -0.26 -26.99
N LYS A 209 -1.33 0.47 -27.04
CA LYS A 209 -1.52 1.74 -26.33
C LYS A 209 -2.45 1.56 -25.12
N PRO A 210 -2.29 2.38 -24.05
CA PRO A 210 -3.33 2.52 -23.05
C PRO A 210 -4.67 2.85 -23.71
N ALA A 211 -5.71 2.14 -23.29
CA ALA A 211 -7.06 2.32 -23.81
C ALA A 211 -8.08 2.37 -22.66
N ILE A 212 -9.10 3.19 -22.86
CA ILE A 212 -10.32 3.25 -22.06
C ILE A 212 -11.47 2.93 -23.00
N GLY A 213 -11.97 1.70 -22.89
CA GLY A 213 -13.10 1.21 -23.67
C GLY A 213 -14.43 1.33 -22.95
N VAL A 214 -15.46 0.91 -23.67
CA VAL A 214 -16.81 0.67 -23.17
C VAL A 214 -17.19 -0.79 -23.40
N GLY A 215 -18.39 -1.20 -22.98
CA GLY A 215 -18.97 -2.50 -23.27
C GLY A 215 -20.37 -2.37 -23.87
N ALA A 216 -20.91 -3.49 -24.36
CA ALA A 216 -22.31 -3.59 -24.74
C ALA A 216 -23.21 -3.50 -23.48
N GLY A 217 -24.41 -2.94 -23.64
CA GLY A 217 -25.36 -2.78 -22.53
C GLY A 217 -26.58 -3.66 -22.68
N ASN A 218 -26.62 -4.78 -21.94
CA ASN A 218 -27.81 -5.63 -21.83
C ASN A 218 -28.58 -5.39 -20.52
N THR A 219 -29.03 -4.16 -20.29
CA THR A 219 -29.56 -3.71 -18.99
C THR A 219 -30.89 -4.38 -18.60
N PRO A 220 -30.95 -5.22 -17.55
CA PRO A 220 -32.22 -5.69 -16.99
C PRO A 220 -32.79 -4.69 -15.97
N ALA A 221 -34.11 -4.54 -15.96
CA ALA A 221 -34.85 -3.83 -14.93
C ALA A 221 -35.68 -4.81 -14.08
N VAL A 222 -35.27 -5.05 -12.84
CA VAL A 222 -36.05 -5.83 -11.88
C VAL A 222 -37.14 -4.95 -11.29
N ILE A 223 -38.38 -5.44 -11.28
CA ILE A 223 -39.52 -4.79 -10.63
C ILE A 223 -40.08 -5.75 -9.59
N ASP A 224 -39.95 -5.37 -8.32
CA ASP A 224 -40.44 -6.19 -7.22
C ASP A 224 -41.85 -5.77 -6.75
N GLU A 225 -42.41 -6.55 -5.83
CA GLU A 225 -43.77 -6.34 -5.32
C GLU A 225 -43.95 -5.07 -4.47
N PHE A 226 -42.86 -4.39 -4.10
CA PHE A 226 -42.88 -3.13 -3.34
C PHE A 226 -42.70 -1.90 -4.24
N ALA A 227 -42.46 -2.10 -5.54
CA ALA A 227 -42.26 -1.02 -6.49
C ALA A 227 -43.54 -0.19 -6.69
N ASP A 228 -43.36 1.14 -6.85
CA ASP A 228 -44.38 1.96 -7.52
C ASP A 228 -44.43 1.59 -9.01
N ILE A 229 -45.39 0.73 -9.35
CA ILE A 229 -45.60 0.22 -10.73
C ILE A 229 -45.80 1.36 -11.73
N LYS A 230 -46.49 2.44 -11.34
CA LYS A 230 -46.75 3.56 -12.25
C LYS A 230 -45.45 4.27 -12.61
N ARG A 231 -44.61 4.53 -11.61
CA ARG A 231 -43.28 5.12 -11.80
C ARG A 231 -42.36 4.18 -12.57
N ALA A 232 -42.31 2.90 -12.20
CA ALA A 232 -41.43 1.91 -12.84
C ALA A 232 -41.68 1.83 -14.35
N VAL A 233 -42.93 1.63 -14.76
CA VAL A 233 -43.30 1.56 -16.19
C VAL A 233 -43.02 2.88 -16.91
N ALA A 234 -43.34 4.02 -16.30
CA ALA A 234 -43.08 5.33 -16.91
C ALA A 234 -41.58 5.58 -17.12
N SER A 235 -40.74 5.23 -16.15
CA SER A 235 -39.29 5.34 -16.23
C SER A 235 -38.70 4.42 -17.31
N ILE A 236 -39.12 3.16 -17.36
CA ILE A 236 -38.65 2.21 -18.39
C ILE A 236 -39.05 2.71 -19.78
N LEU A 237 -40.29 3.17 -19.98
CA LEU A 237 -40.73 3.71 -21.27
C LEU A 237 -39.94 4.98 -21.64
N MET A 238 -39.77 5.93 -20.71
CA MET A 238 -38.99 7.14 -20.92
C MET A 238 -37.56 6.82 -21.38
N SER A 239 -36.91 5.87 -20.72
CA SER A 239 -35.56 5.44 -21.07
C SER A 239 -35.49 4.68 -22.39
N LYS A 240 -36.39 3.72 -22.62
CA LYS A 240 -36.37 2.84 -23.78
C LYS A 240 -36.70 3.56 -25.08
N THR A 241 -37.53 4.59 -25.02
CA THR A 241 -37.92 5.37 -26.20
C THR A 241 -36.97 6.53 -26.48
N PHE A 242 -36.12 6.92 -25.54
CA PHE A 242 -35.21 8.04 -25.70
C PHE A 242 -34.23 7.79 -26.86
N ASP A 243 -34.30 8.64 -27.88
CA ASP A 243 -33.58 8.52 -29.14
C ASP A 243 -33.81 7.15 -29.81
N ASN A 244 -35.04 6.63 -29.71
CA ASN A 244 -35.42 5.28 -30.11
C ASN A 244 -34.53 4.17 -29.53
N GLY A 245 -34.07 4.32 -28.27
CA GLY A 245 -33.40 3.25 -27.53
C GLY A 245 -31.94 3.00 -27.93
N VAL A 246 -31.29 3.94 -28.63
CA VAL A 246 -29.88 3.80 -29.05
C VAL A 246 -28.86 4.07 -27.93
N VAL A 247 -29.31 4.38 -26.72
CA VAL A 247 -28.44 4.52 -25.55
C VAL A 247 -28.15 3.11 -25.00
N CYS A 248 -26.87 2.77 -24.87
CA CYS A 248 -26.41 1.46 -24.38
C CYS A 248 -26.91 1.15 -22.96
N ALA A 249 -27.06 2.14 -22.10
CA ALA A 249 -27.63 1.96 -20.77
C ALA A 249 -29.15 1.69 -20.77
N SER A 250 -29.85 1.83 -21.90
CA SER A 250 -31.30 1.61 -21.98
C SER A 250 -31.69 0.17 -21.62
N GLU A 251 -32.85 0.02 -20.99
CA GLU A 251 -33.39 -1.28 -20.60
C GLU A 251 -33.54 -2.17 -21.84
N GLN A 252 -33.16 -3.44 -21.69
CA GLN A 252 -33.38 -4.47 -22.71
C GLN A 252 -34.45 -5.46 -22.27
N SER A 253 -34.66 -5.58 -20.96
CA SER A 253 -35.65 -6.45 -20.36
C SER A 253 -36.23 -5.86 -19.08
N ALA A 254 -37.47 -6.22 -18.78
CA ALA A 254 -38.09 -6.07 -17.47
C ALA A 254 -38.30 -7.47 -16.86
N VAL A 255 -37.77 -7.70 -15.67
CA VAL A 255 -37.93 -8.95 -14.92
C VAL A 255 -38.82 -8.67 -13.73
N VAL A 256 -40.04 -9.18 -13.76
CA VAL A 256 -41.11 -8.75 -12.85
C VAL A 256 -41.51 -9.89 -11.93
N VAL A 257 -41.57 -9.61 -10.64
CA VAL A 257 -42.03 -10.56 -9.62
C VAL A 257 -43.51 -10.89 -9.86
N ASP A 258 -43.86 -12.17 -9.76
CA ASP A 258 -45.16 -12.75 -10.11
C ASP A 258 -46.33 -12.00 -9.46
N ALA A 259 -46.19 -11.64 -8.19
CA ALA A 259 -47.19 -10.92 -7.40
C ALA A 259 -47.67 -9.60 -8.03
N VAL A 260 -46.85 -8.97 -8.89
CA VAL A 260 -47.18 -7.71 -9.57
C VAL A 260 -47.08 -7.80 -11.10
N TYR A 261 -46.86 -9.00 -11.66
CA TYR A 261 -46.61 -9.17 -13.09
C TYR A 261 -47.76 -8.65 -13.96
N ASP A 262 -48.99 -9.09 -13.69
CA ASP A 262 -50.14 -8.72 -14.52
C ASP A 262 -50.42 -7.22 -14.44
N ALA A 263 -50.27 -6.62 -13.26
CA ALA A 263 -50.40 -5.18 -13.07
C ALA A 263 -49.35 -4.38 -13.87
N VAL A 264 -48.10 -4.87 -13.93
CA VAL A 264 -47.04 -4.25 -14.74
C VAL A 264 -47.30 -4.44 -16.24
N ARG A 265 -47.65 -5.66 -16.68
CA ARG A 265 -47.99 -5.96 -18.08
C ARG A 265 -49.13 -5.07 -18.57
N ASP A 266 -50.22 -4.99 -17.80
CA ASP A 266 -51.39 -4.18 -18.14
C ASP A 266 -51.03 -2.70 -18.14
N ARG A 267 -50.17 -2.25 -17.20
CA ARG A 267 -49.71 -0.85 -17.19
C ARG A 267 -48.92 -0.51 -18.45
N PHE A 268 -48.04 -1.39 -18.94
CA PHE A 268 -47.36 -1.22 -20.22
C PHE A 268 -48.35 -1.13 -21.38
N ALA A 269 -49.29 -2.07 -21.47
CA ALA A 269 -50.30 -2.12 -22.54
C ALA A 269 -51.09 -0.81 -22.67
N HIS A 270 -51.44 -0.18 -21.55
CA HIS A 270 -52.22 1.07 -21.54
C HIS A 270 -51.40 2.35 -21.77
N HIS A 271 -50.05 2.30 -21.71
CA HIS A 271 -49.19 3.50 -21.74
C HIS A 271 -48.19 3.53 -22.90
N GLY A 272 -48.46 2.75 -23.96
CA GLY A 272 -47.71 2.76 -25.22
C GLY A 272 -46.81 1.54 -25.43
N GLY A 273 -46.83 0.55 -24.54
CA GLY A 273 -46.30 -0.77 -24.83
C GLY A 273 -47.30 -1.59 -25.64
N TYR A 274 -46.85 -2.23 -26.73
CA TYR A 274 -47.65 -3.20 -27.47
C TYR A 274 -47.20 -4.61 -27.08
N ILE A 275 -48.05 -5.34 -26.35
CA ILE A 275 -47.77 -6.73 -25.94
C ILE A 275 -47.97 -7.63 -27.16
N LEU A 276 -46.89 -8.25 -27.63
CA LEU A 276 -46.89 -9.11 -28.80
C LEU A 276 -47.53 -10.47 -28.46
N SER A 277 -48.44 -10.94 -29.32
CA SER A 277 -48.89 -12.33 -29.28
C SER A 277 -47.74 -13.29 -29.62
N PRO A 278 -47.83 -14.60 -29.28
CA PRO A 278 -46.76 -15.55 -29.59
C PRO A 278 -46.32 -15.55 -31.07
N ARG A 279 -47.27 -15.43 -32.00
CA ARG A 279 -46.98 -15.36 -33.44
C ARG A 279 -46.27 -14.07 -33.84
N GLU A 280 -46.65 -12.95 -33.26
CA GLU A 280 -46.00 -11.65 -33.50
C GLU A 280 -44.59 -11.62 -32.89
N THR A 281 -44.41 -12.21 -31.70
CA THR A 281 -43.10 -12.39 -31.07
C THR A 281 -42.15 -13.15 -31.99
N ASP A 282 -42.59 -14.26 -32.59
CA ASP A 282 -41.77 -15.03 -33.55
C ASP A 282 -41.42 -14.25 -34.82
N ALA A 283 -42.32 -13.38 -35.28
CA ALA A 283 -42.04 -12.51 -36.42
C ALA A 283 -40.97 -11.46 -36.07
N VAL A 284 -41.08 -10.83 -34.90
CA VAL A 284 -40.12 -9.83 -34.44
C VAL A 284 -38.76 -10.45 -34.14
N ARG A 285 -38.70 -11.67 -33.56
CA ARG A 285 -37.43 -12.41 -33.32
C ARG A 285 -36.54 -12.48 -34.57
N LYS A 286 -37.13 -12.75 -35.73
CA LYS A 286 -36.43 -12.87 -37.03
C LYS A 286 -35.87 -11.55 -37.56
N VAL A 287 -36.35 -10.43 -37.03
CA VAL A 287 -35.94 -9.08 -37.42
C VAL A 287 -34.92 -8.51 -36.43
N LEU A 288 -34.96 -8.95 -35.16
CA LEU A 288 -34.03 -8.51 -34.13
C LEU A 288 -32.58 -8.92 -34.42
N LEU A 289 -32.38 -10.19 -34.79
CA LEU A 289 -31.07 -10.73 -35.12
C LEU A 289 -31.04 -11.24 -36.57
N THR A 290 -29.96 -10.91 -37.28
CA THR A 290 -29.62 -11.44 -38.61
C THR A 290 -28.29 -12.18 -38.48
N ASP A 291 -28.25 -13.45 -38.88
CA ASP A 291 -27.05 -14.32 -38.77
C ASP A 291 -26.43 -14.36 -37.36
N GLY A 292 -27.28 -14.30 -36.32
CA GLY A 292 -26.83 -14.30 -34.91
C GLY A 292 -26.27 -12.97 -34.40
N HIS A 293 -26.37 -11.89 -35.19
CA HIS A 293 -25.93 -10.55 -34.82
C HIS A 293 -27.09 -9.56 -34.83
N LEU A 294 -26.96 -8.48 -34.05
CA LEU A 294 -27.95 -7.40 -34.04
C LEU A 294 -28.17 -6.85 -35.47
N ASN A 295 -29.43 -6.86 -35.91
CA ASN A 295 -29.79 -6.30 -37.21
C ASN A 295 -29.58 -4.79 -37.20
N ALA A 296 -28.65 -4.29 -38.01
CA ALA A 296 -28.34 -2.85 -38.07
C ALA A 296 -29.53 -1.98 -38.54
N ASP A 297 -30.50 -2.58 -39.25
CA ASP A 297 -31.65 -1.86 -39.79
C ASP A 297 -32.69 -1.49 -38.72
N ILE A 298 -32.75 -2.21 -37.59
CA ILE A 298 -33.68 -1.87 -36.50
C ILE A 298 -33.16 -0.78 -35.57
N VAL A 299 -31.84 -0.53 -35.59
CA VAL A 299 -31.17 0.28 -34.58
C VAL A 299 -31.66 1.73 -34.70
N GLY A 300 -32.22 2.25 -33.60
CA GLY A 300 -32.79 3.60 -33.55
C GLY A 300 -34.03 3.82 -34.42
N GLN A 301 -34.69 2.77 -34.89
CA GLN A 301 -35.96 2.89 -35.60
C GLN A 301 -37.15 2.93 -34.62
N PRO A 302 -38.25 3.62 -34.95
CA PRO A 302 -39.44 3.61 -34.10
C PRO A 302 -40.12 2.23 -34.09
N ALA A 303 -40.84 1.92 -33.01
CA ALA A 303 -41.49 0.62 -32.82
C ALA A 303 -42.39 0.18 -33.99
N HIS A 304 -43.16 1.11 -34.58
CA HIS A 304 -44.02 0.79 -35.73
C HIS A 304 -43.24 0.42 -37.00
N ALA A 305 -42.05 0.99 -37.20
CA ALA A 305 -41.21 0.66 -38.35
C ALA A 305 -40.60 -0.75 -38.18
N ILE A 306 -40.17 -1.10 -36.96
CA ILE A 306 -39.67 -2.45 -36.64
C ILE A 306 -40.79 -3.49 -36.80
N ALA A 307 -42.00 -3.16 -36.35
CA ALA A 307 -43.16 -4.02 -36.57
C ALA A 307 -43.42 -4.24 -38.07
N ALA A 308 -43.34 -3.18 -38.89
CA ALA A 308 -43.50 -3.28 -40.33
C ALA A 308 -42.42 -4.16 -40.99
N MET A 309 -41.17 -4.08 -40.53
CA MET A 309 -40.09 -4.99 -40.96
C MET A 309 -40.41 -6.46 -40.65
N ALA A 310 -41.13 -6.72 -39.56
CA ALA A 310 -41.61 -8.06 -39.17
C ALA A 310 -42.92 -8.46 -39.88
N GLY A 311 -43.44 -7.63 -40.79
CA GLY A 311 -44.72 -7.88 -41.48
C GLY A 311 -45.96 -7.65 -40.59
N LEU A 312 -45.82 -6.86 -39.52
CA LEU A 312 -46.87 -6.54 -38.57
C LEU A 312 -47.34 -5.09 -38.74
N ASN A 313 -48.61 -4.84 -38.43
CA ASN A 313 -49.16 -3.49 -38.39
C ASN A 313 -49.61 -3.16 -36.96
N VAL A 314 -48.91 -2.25 -36.31
CA VAL A 314 -49.22 -1.77 -34.95
C VAL A 314 -49.64 -0.29 -35.00
N PRO A 315 -50.43 0.21 -34.04
CA PRO A 315 -50.78 1.63 -33.99
C PRO A 315 -49.54 2.54 -34.01
N LEU A 316 -49.58 3.65 -34.76
CA LEU A 316 -48.46 4.60 -34.84
C LEU A 316 -48.04 5.19 -33.48
N ALA A 317 -48.98 5.26 -32.53
CA ALA A 317 -48.72 5.71 -31.16
C ALA A 317 -47.98 4.68 -30.30
N THR A 318 -47.75 3.47 -30.81
CA THR A 318 -46.96 2.43 -30.13
C THR A 318 -45.55 2.95 -29.90
N LYS A 319 -45.13 2.94 -28.63
CA LYS A 319 -43.82 3.42 -28.20
C LYS A 319 -42.79 2.30 -28.14
N VAL A 320 -43.17 1.12 -27.65
CA VAL A 320 -42.28 -0.04 -27.45
C VAL A 320 -43.01 -1.33 -27.81
N LEU A 321 -42.35 -2.23 -28.54
CA LEU A 321 -42.83 -3.61 -28.74
C LEU A 321 -42.34 -4.48 -27.58
N ILE A 322 -43.25 -5.20 -26.93
CA ILE A 322 -42.94 -5.97 -25.72
C ILE A 322 -43.28 -7.44 -25.96
N ALA A 323 -42.29 -8.32 -25.81
CA ALA A 323 -42.49 -9.76 -25.89
C ALA A 323 -42.46 -10.39 -24.49
N GLU A 324 -43.51 -11.13 -24.15
CA GLU A 324 -43.49 -12.04 -23.00
C GLU A 324 -42.66 -13.27 -23.36
N VAL A 325 -41.50 -13.45 -22.71
CA VAL A 325 -40.54 -14.52 -23.00
C VAL A 325 -40.06 -15.18 -21.70
N THR A 326 -39.62 -16.44 -21.80
CA THR A 326 -39.14 -17.24 -20.66
C THR A 326 -37.67 -17.64 -20.76
N ASP A 327 -37.16 -17.78 -21.98
CA ASP A 327 -35.78 -18.20 -22.23
C ASP A 327 -34.83 -17.01 -22.10
N ILE A 328 -33.69 -17.24 -21.45
CA ILE A 328 -32.63 -16.25 -21.22
C ILE A 328 -31.31 -16.69 -21.88
N ALA A 329 -31.34 -17.78 -22.65
CA ALA A 329 -30.21 -18.28 -23.39
C ALA A 329 -29.85 -17.37 -24.57
N ASP A 330 -28.62 -17.52 -25.05
CA ASP A 330 -28.08 -16.81 -26.22
C ASP A 330 -28.92 -16.99 -27.49
N THR A 331 -29.72 -18.06 -27.57
CA THR A 331 -30.62 -18.34 -28.69
C THR A 331 -31.88 -17.49 -28.72
N GLU A 332 -32.23 -16.78 -27.64
CA GLU A 332 -33.42 -15.92 -27.57
C GLU A 332 -33.09 -14.48 -27.98
N PRO A 333 -33.54 -14.00 -29.17
CA PRO A 333 -33.25 -12.65 -29.63
C PRO A 333 -33.68 -11.53 -28.67
N PHE A 334 -34.78 -11.74 -27.92
CA PHE A 334 -35.23 -10.75 -26.94
C PHE A 334 -34.33 -10.64 -25.71
N ALA A 335 -33.49 -11.65 -25.42
CA ALA A 335 -32.53 -11.64 -24.34
C ALA A 335 -31.30 -10.77 -24.61
N HIS A 336 -31.07 -10.32 -25.86
CA HIS A 336 -29.91 -9.54 -26.28
C HIS A 336 -30.08 -8.03 -26.16
N GLU A 337 -28.98 -7.30 -26.34
CA GLU A 337 -29.00 -5.85 -26.61
C GLU A 337 -29.62 -5.57 -27.98
N LYS A 338 -30.67 -4.74 -28.03
CA LYS A 338 -31.48 -4.51 -29.25
C LYS A 338 -31.37 -3.10 -29.82
N LEU A 339 -30.80 -2.14 -29.05
CA LEU A 339 -30.62 -0.72 -29.40
C LEU A 339 -31.79 -0.06 -30.17
N SER A 340 -33.00 -0.47 -29.81
CA SER A 340 -34.25 -0.11 -30.48
C SER A 340 -35.41 -0.18 -29.47
N PRO A 341 -36.61 0.38 -29.73
CA PRO A 341 -37.75 0.36 -28.82
C PRO A 341 -38.44 -1.02 -28.74
N THR A 342 -37.68 -2.03 -28.32
CA THR A 342 -38.11 -3.41 -28.11
C THR A 342 -37.68 -3.88 -26.72
N LEU A 343 -38.55 -4.60 -26.01
CA LEU A 343 -38.34 -4.97 -24.61
C LEU A 343 -38.79 -6.42 -24.37
N ALA A 344 -37.98 -7.19 -23.65
CA ALA A 344 -38.39 -8.50 -23.13
C ALA A 344 -39.11 -8.34 -21.77
N LEU A 345 -40.19 -9.08 -21.55
CA LEU A 345 -40.92 -9.10 -20.28
C LEU A 345 -40.88 -10.51 -19.68
N TYR A 346 -40.09 -10.68 -18.62
CA TYR A 346 -39.90 -11.95 -17.92
C TYR A 346 -40.71 -11.98 -16.63
N ARG A 347 -41.40 -13.10 -16.38
CA ARG A 347 -42.04 -13.41 -15.09
C ARG A 347 -41.05 -14.15 -14.19
N ALA A 348 -40.94 -13.75 -12.94
CA ALA A 348 -40.14 -14.43 -11.92
C ALA A 348 -41.01 -14.73 -10.70
N LYS A 349 -40.87 -15.90 -10.09
CA LYS A 349 -41.69 -16.33 -8.93
C LYS A 349 -41.55 -15.37 -7.75
N ASP A 350 -40.33 -14.92 -7.48
CA ASP A 350 -39.99 -14.04 -6.37
C ASP A 350 -38.80 -13.14 -6.72
N PHE A 351 -38.45 -12.25 -5.79
CA PHE A 351 -37.34 -11.31 -5.97
C PHE A 351 -35.98 -11.99 -6.20
N ALA A 352 -35.75 -13.14 -5.56
CA ALA A 352 -34.48 -13.86 -5.71
C ALA A 352 -34.35 -14.44 -7.13
N GLU A 353 -35.39 -15.10 -7.65
CA GLU A 353 -35.40 -15.57 -9.04
C GLU A 353 -35.30 -14.39 -10.04
N ALA A 354 -35.94 -13.26 -9.75
CA ALA A 354 -35.84 -12.07 -10.59
C ALA A 354 -34.38 -11.57 -10.68
N CYS A 355 -33.67 -11.57 -9.54
CA CYS A 355 -32.26 -11.24 -9.48
C CYS A 355 -31.38 -12.28 -10.20
N ASP A 356 -31.68 -13.57 -10.11
CA ASP A 356 -30.95 -14.62 -10.84
C ASP A 356 -31.08 -14.46 -12.36
N LYS A 357 -32.30 -14.22 -12.86
CA LYS A 357 -32.56 -13.94 -14.28
C LYS A 357 -31.85 -12.67 -14.75
N ALA A 358 -31.94 -11.59 -13.99
CA ALA A 358 -31.26 -10.34 -14.32
C ALA A 358 -29.73 -10.54 -14.38
N ALA A 359 -29.15 -11.27 -13.43
CA ALA A 359 -27.71 -11.55 -13.43
C ALA A 359 -27.27 -12.40 -14.63
N ALA A 360 -28.10 -13.37 -15.05
CA ALA A 360 -27.85 -14.17 -16.25
C ALA A 360 -27.91 -13.33 -17.54
N LEU A 361 -28.89 -12.43 -17.66
CA LEU A 361 -29.00 -11.49 -18.79
C LEU A 361 -27.80 -10.53 -18.86
N VAL A 362 -27.33 -10.04 -17.70
CA VAL A 362 -26.09 -9.28 -17.62
C VAL A 362 -24.91 -10.11 -18.10
N ALA A 363 -24.77 -11.36 -17.66
CA ALA A 363 -23.69 -12.23 -18.08
C ALA A 363 -23.72 -12.55 -19.59
N LEU A 364 -24.91 -12.55 -20.21
CA LEU A 364 -25.07 -12.80 -21.64
C LEU A 364 -24.46 -11.70 -22.52
N GLY A 365 -24.64 -10.42 -22.16
CA GLY A 365 -24.20 -9.33 -23.04
C GLY A 365 -24.12 -7.93 -22.42
N GLY A 366 -24.22 -7.81 -21.10
CA GLY A 366 -24.26 -6.52 -20.39
C GLY A 366 -23.26 -6.42 -19.24
N ILE A 367 -22.32 -7.37 -19.15
CA ILE A 367 -21.43 -7.50 -17.99
C ILE A 367 -20.61 -6.22 -17.80
N GLY A 368 -20.64 -5.71 -16.58
CA GLY A 368 -19.96 -4.48 -16.20
C GLY A 368 -20.69 -3.19 -16.55
N HIS A 369 -21.77 -3.21 -17.35
CA HIS A 369 -22.41 -1.99 -17.83
C HIS A 369 -23.45 -1.42 -16.84
N THR A 370 -24.73 -1.80 -16.96
CA THR A 370 -25.83 -1.21 -16.18
C THR A 370 -26.91 -2.23 -15.83
N SER A 371 -27.50 -2.10 -14.63
CA SER A 371 -28.70 -2.81 -14.20
C SER A 371 -29.61 -1.87 -13.40
N ALA A 372 -30.90 -2.17 -13.34
CA ALA A 372 -31.87 -1.36 -12.60
C ALA A 372 -32.78 -2.19 -11.69
N LEU A 373 -33.13 -1.62 -10.53
CA LEU A 373 -34.10 -2.15 -9.58
C LEU A 373 -35.16 -1.10 -9.25
N TYR A 374 -36.42 -1.48 -9.37
CA TYR A 374 -37.57 -0.73 -8.86
C TYR A 374 -38.12 -1.46 -7.62
N THR A 375 -38.14 -0.74 -6.50
CA THR A 375 -38.55 -1.23 -5.17
C THR A 375 -38.91 -0.04 -4.26
N ASP A 376 -39.44 -0.31 -3.07
CA ASP A 376 -39.51 0.68 -1.99
C ASP A 376 -38.10 0.90 -1.42
N GLN A 377 -37.43 1.93 -1.93
CA GLN A 377 -36.03 2.17 -1.59
C GLN A 377 -35.81 2.57 -0.14
N ASP A 378 -36.82 3.08 0.57
CA ASP A 378 -36.64 3.56 1.93
C ASP A 378 -36.83 2.42 2.93
N GLN A 379 -37.71 1.46 2.61
CA GLN A 379 -38.03 0.32 3.49
C GLN A 379 -37.33 -0.99 3.11
N LYS A 380 -36.82 -1.13 1.88
CA LYS A 380 -36.23 -2.38 1.35
C LYS A 380 -34.73 -2.26 1.06
N GLN A 381 -33.99 -1.75 2.04
CA GLN A 381 -32.52 -1.63 1.96
C GLN A 381 -31.83 -2.99 1.82
N ASP A 382 -32.39 -4.05 2.40
CA ASP A 382 -31.94 -5.43 2.23
C ASP A 382 -31.98 -5.88 0.77
N ARG A 383 -33.05 -5.53 0.03
CA ARG A 383 -33.19 -5.84 -1.39
C ARG A 383 -32.22 -5.06 -2.27
N ILE A 384 -32.02 -3.78 -1.96
CA ILE A 384 -31.02 -2.95 -2.66
C ILE A 384 -29.62 -3.55 -2.49
N ARG A 385 -29.24 -3.95 -1.26
CA ARG A 385 -27.94 -4.59 -1.00
C ARG A 385 -27.82 -5.92 -1.72
N HIS A 386 -28.84 -6.77 -1.63
CA HIS A 386 -28.86 -8.07 -2.33
C HIS A 386 -28.69 -7.91 -3.85
N PHE A 387 -29.44 -6.99 -4.45
CA PHE A 387 -29.31 -6.69 -5.88
C PHE A 387 -27.92 -6.16 -6.22
N GLY A 388 -27.39 -5.25 -5.39
CA GLY A 388 -26.05 -4.68 -5.58
C GLY A 388 -24.93 -5.71 -5.50
N ASP A 389 -25.00 -6.65 -4.56
CA ASP A 389 -24.02 -7.74 -4.41
C ASP A 389 -24.10 -8.76 -5.55
N LYS A 390 -25.31 -8.96 -6.12
CA LYS A 390 -25.56 -9.94 -7.17
C LYS A 390 -25.20 -9.43 -8.57
N MET A 391 -25.51 -8.18 -8.88
CA MET A 391 -25.36 -7.63 -10.23
C MET A 391 -23.91 -7.31 -10.57
N LYS A 392 -23.36 -8.02 -11.57
CA LYS A 392 -22.04 -7.71 -12.14
C LYS A 392 -22.12 -6.53 -13.12
N THR A 393 -22.52 -5.37 -12.64
CA THR A 393 -22.64 -4.13 -13.43
C THR A 393 -22.05 -2.95 -12.68
N ALA A 394 -21.35 -2.04 -13.37
CA ALA A 394 -20.72 -0.89 -12.73
C ALA A 394 -21.71 0.20 -12.31
N ARG A 395 -22.84 0.33 -13.01
CA ARG A 395 -23.94 1.22 -12.62
C ARG A 395 -25.15 0.40 -12.21
N ILE A 396 -25.50 0.46 -10.94
CA ILE A 396 -26.72 -0.14 -10.39
C ILE A 396 -27.67 0.99 -10.05
N LEU A 397 -28.81 1.02 -10.73
CA LEU A 397 -29.75 2.13 -10.71
C LEU A 397 -30.99 1.76 -9.90
N ILE A 398 -31.32 2.54 -8.88
CA ILE A 398 -32.51 2.33 -8.05
C ILE A 398 -33.58 3.34 -8.45
N ASN A 399 -34.77 2.87 -8.80
CA ASN A 399 -35.95 3.69 -9.12
C ASN A 399 -35.74 4.76 -10.19
N THR A 400 -34.79 4.58 -11.12
CA THR A 400 -34.42 5.58 -12.12
C THR A 400 -34.42 5.01 -13.55
N PRO A 401 -34.82 5.79 -14.55
CA PRO A 401 -34.76 5.39 -15.96
C PRO A 401 -33.31 5.15 -16.40
N SER A 402 -33.00 3.98 -16.96
CA SER A 402 -31.60 3.53 -17.04
C SER A 402 -30.73 4.35 -18.00
N SER A 403 -31.27 4.80 -19.13
CA SER A 403 -30.53 5.66 -20.07
C SER A 403 -30.06 6.97 -19.43
N HIS A 404 -30.92 7.59 -18.63
CA HIS A 404 -30.65 8.86 -17.97
C HIS A 404 -29.84 8.68 -16.68
N GLY A 405 -30.15 7.63 -15.92
CA GLY A 405 -29.40 7.28 -14.71
C GLY A 405 -27.96 6.87 -15.02
N GLY A 406 -27.74 6.05 -16.05
CA GLY A 406 -26.43 5.49 -16.39
C GLY A 406 -25.42 6.50 -16.95
N ILE A 407 -25.91 7.50 -17.70
CA ILE A 407 -25.05 8.59 -18.20
C ILE A 407 -24.66 9.58 -17.10
N GLY A 408 -25.38 9.63 -15.98
CA GLY A 408 -25.00 10.36 -14.76
C GLY A 408 -25.61 11.75 -14.60
N ASP A 409 -25.46 12.29 -13.39
CA ASP A 409 -25.78 13.65 -12.92
C ASP A 409 -27.25 14.11 -12.97
N LEU A 410 -28.12 13.46 -13.75
CA LEU A 410 -29.53 13.83 -13.87
C LEU A 410 -30.39 13.52 -12.63
N TYR A 411 -30.06 12.46 -11.89
CA TYR A 411 -30.84 12.01 -10.73
C TYR A 411 -30.05 11.98 -9.42
N ASN A 412 -28.74 11.75 -9.46
CA ASN A 412 -27.95 11.41 -8.28
C ASN A 412 -26.78 12.38 -8.00
N PHE A 413 -26.66 13.51 -8.71
CA PHE A 413 -25.72 14.65 -8.52
C PHE A 413 -24.21 14.31 -8.39
N ARG A 414 -23.85 13.03 -8.34
CA ARG A 414 -22.53 12.52 -7.96
C ARG A 414 -21.99 11.54 -8.99
N LEU A 415 -22.84 10.71 -9.62
CA LEU A 415 -22.41 9.90 -10.76
C LEU A 415 -22.04 10.85 -11.90
N ALA A 416 -20.80 10.80 -12.36
CA ALA A 416 -20.28 11.78 -13.30
C ALA A 416 -21.02 11.73 -14.65
N PRO A 417 -21.39 12.87 -15.26
CA PRO A 417 -21.99 12.90 -16.58
C PRO A 417 -21.00 12.44 -17.64
N SER A 418 -21.36 11.46 -18.48
CA SER A 418 -20.47 10.91 -19.49
C SER A 418 -21.22 10.22 -20.63
N LEU A 419 -20.55 10.14 -21.78
CA LEU A 419 -20.98 9.34 -22.94
C LEU A 419 -19.98 8.22 -23.29
N THR A 420 -19.02 7.97 -22.40
CA THR A 420 -18.12 6.82 -22.44
C THR A 420 -18.21 6.11 -21.09
N LEU A 421 -18.89 4.97 -21.10
CA LEU A 421 -19.30 4.23 -19.90
C LEU A 421 -18.41 2.98 -19.74
N GLY A 422 -17.37 3.05 -18.90
CA GLY A 422 -16.46 1.93 -18.66
C GLY A 422 -17.14 0.75 -17.96
N CYS A 423 -16.89 -0.47 -18.44
CA CYS A 423 -17.52 -1.69 -17.92
C CYS A 423 -16.61 -2.50 -16.97
N GLY A 424 -15.51 -1.92 -16.51
CA GLY A 424 -14.55 -2.58 -15.63
C GLY A 424 -13.89 -3.81 -16.25
N SER A 425 -13.12 -4.53 -15.43
CA SER A 425 -12.38 -5.71 -15.87
C SER A 425 -13.30 -6.83 -16.39
N TRP A 426 -14.53 -6.92 -15.88
CA TRP A 426 -15.52 -7.89 -16.35
C TRP A 426 -15.92 -7.68 -17.82
N GLY A 427 -16.04 -6.42 -18.24
CA GLY A 427 -16.31 -6.04 -19.64
C GLY A 427 -15.05 -5.90 -20.50
N GLY A 428 -13.87 -6.32 -20.00
CA GLY A 428 -12.60 -6.14 -20.70
C GLY A 428 -12.16 -4.68 -20.80
N ASN A 429 -12.51 -3.85 -19.82
CA ASN A 429 -12.12 -2.44 -19.75
C ASN A 429 -11.18 -2.15 -18.56
N SER A 430 -10.40 -1.07 -18.69
CA SER A 430 -9.44 -0.61 -17.69
C SER A 430 -10.08 0.13 -16.51
N ILE A 431 -11.32 0.60 -16.67
CA ILE A 431 -12.08 1.32 -15.64
C ILE A 431 -13.55 0.90 -15.66
N SER A 432 -14.25 1.09 -14.54
CA SER A 432 -15.70 0.90 -14.38
C SER A 432 -16.48 2.21 -14.27
N GLU A 433 -15.80 3.35 -14.37
CA GLU A 433 -16.38 4.68 -14.11
C GLU A 433 -17.04 5.31 -15.35
N ASN A 434 -17.78 6.39 -15.12
CA ASN A 434 -18.13 7.36 -16.16
C ASN A 434 -16.86 8.16 -16.49
N VAL A 435 -16.37 8.07 -17.73
CA VAL A 435 -15.13 8.76 -18.13
C VAL A 435 -15.29 10.27 -17.99
N GLY A 436 -14.22 10.93 -17.56
CA GLY A 436 -14.12 12.37 -17.31
C GLY A 436 -12.65 12.84 -17.29
N PRO A 437 -12.40 14.13 -17.04
CA PRO A 437 -11.07 14.77 -17.05
C PRO A 437 -9.99 14.03 -16.24
N GLN A 438 -10.35 13.46 -15.09
CA GLN A 438 -9.40 12.77 -14.21
C GLN A 438 -8.71 11.57 -14.88
N HIS A 439 -9.33 11.01 -15.92
CA HIS A 439 -8.80 9.87 -16.68
C HIS A 439 -7.83 10.29 -17.79
N LEU A 440 -7.73 11.59 -18.07
CA LEU A 440 -6.94 12.15 -19.17
C LEU A 440 -5.71 12.93 -18.65
N ILE A 441 -5.34 12.71 -17.39
CA ILE A 441 -4.20 13.34 -16.72
C ILE A 441 -3.36 12.26 -16.03
N ASN A 442 -2.04 12.35 -16.19
CA ASN A 442 -1.08 11.66 -15.34
C ASN A 442 -0.81 12.50 -14.08
N LYS A 443 -0.70 11.83 -12.92
CA LYS A 443 -0.32 12.47 -11.66
C LYS A 443 1.17 12.25 -11.41
N LYS A 444 1.96 13.32 -11.44
CA LYS A 444 3.38 13.29 -11.04
C LYS A 444 3.49 13.52 -9.54
N THR A 445 4.12 12.58 -8.82
CA THR A 445 4.39 12.72 -7.38
C THR A 445 5.81 13.24 -7.18
N VAL A 446 5.96 14.40 -6.59
CA VAL A 446 7.24 14.95 -6.12
C VAL A 446 7.33 14.70 -4.62
N ALA A 447 8.29 13.88 -4.20
CA ALA A 447 8.52 13.52 -2.80
C ALA A 447 9.82 14.15 -2.30
N LYS A 448 9.73 14.99 -1.26
CA LYS A 448 10.88 15.59 -0.57
C LYS A 448 11.49 14.55 0.40
N ARG A 449 12.80 14.65 0.68
CA ARG A 449 13.41 13.86 1.75
C ARG A 449 12.76 14.26 3.08
N ALA A 450 12.20 13.29 3.77
CA ALA A 450 11.74 13.41 5.14
C ALA A 450 12.41 12.31 5.99
N GLU A 451 12.60 12.60 7.27
CA GLU A 451 13.17 11.63 8.20
C GLU A 451 12.04 10.92 8.95
N ASN A 452 12.23 9.63 9.23
CA ASN A 452 11.28 8.90 10.05
C ASN A 452 11.23 9.52 11.46
N MET A 453 10.05 9.54 12.08
CA MET A 453 9.92 9.90 13.49
C MET A 453 10.67 8.89 14.36
N LEU A 454 11.60 9.36 15.19
CA LEU A 454 12.25 8.57 16.24
C LEU A 454 11.48 8.68 17.56
N TRP A 455 11.69 7.71 18.45
CA TRP A 455 11.05 7.65 19.76
C TRP A 455 12.14 7.54 20.83
N HIS A 456 11.91 8.20 21.96
CA HIS A 456 12.72 8.02 23.15
C HIS A 456 11.85 7.40 24.24
N LYS A 457 11.83 6.07 24.28
CA LYS A 457 11.00 5.27 25.18
C LYS A 457 11.82 4.82 26.39
N LEU A 458 11.24 5.04 27.56
CA LEU A 458 11.80 4.74 28.87
C LEU A 458 10.74 4.04 29.72
N PRO A 459 11.13 3.30 30.77
CA PRO A 459 10.23 3.00 31.87
C PRO A 459 9.56 4.26 32.40
N LYS A 460 8.32 4.14 32.91
CA LYS A 460 7.58 5.28 33.46
C LYS A 460 8.33 5.93 34.63
N SER A 461 9.06 5.13 35.39
CA SER A 461 9.91 5.60 36.47
C SER A 461 11.15 4.74 36.59
N ILE A 462 12.28 5.41 36.86
CA ILE A 462 13.58 4.79 37.12
C ILE A 462 14.02 5.27 38.50
N TYR A 463 13.95 4.39 39.49
CA TYR A 463 14.46 4.63 40.84
C TYR A 463 15.91 4.18 40.87
N PHE A 464 16.80 4.96 41.49
CA PHE A 464 18.22 4.64 41.55
C PHE A 464 18.84 5.18 42.83
N ARG A 465 20.10 4.78 43.08
CA ARG A 465 20.91 4.99 44.31
C ARG A 465 20.82 3.82 45.29
N ARG A 466 21.79 3.78 46.21
CA ARG A 466 21.90 2.74 47.24
C ARG A 466 20.70 2.77 48.18
N GLY A 467 20.12 1.60 48.43
CA GLY A 467 19.03 1.39 49.38
C GLY A 467 17.67 1.91 48.89
N CYS A 468 17.53 2.18 47.59
CA CYS A 468 16.25 2.66 47.04
C CYS A 468 15.19 1.56 46.91
N LEU A 469 15.57 0.27 46.88
CA LEU A 469 14.65 -0.83 46.60
C LEU A 469 13.41 -0.86 47.50
N PRO A 470 13.52 -0.80 48.85
CA PRO A 470 12.34 -0.85 49.72
C PRO A 470 11.36 0.32 49.46
N PHE A 471 11.88 1.51 49.21
CA PHE A 471 11.08 2.71 48.98
C PHE A 471 10.44 2.72 47.59
N ALA A 472 11.18 2.28 46.57
CA ALA A 472 10.66 2.17 45.21
C ALA A 472 9.55 1.13 45.11
N LEU A 473 9.62 0.04 45.88
CA LEU A 473 8.54 -0.96 45.94
C LEU A 473 7.25 -0.42 46.57
N GLU A 474 7.28 0.72 47.28
CA GLU A 474 6.06 1.36 47.79
C GLU A 474 5.11 1.84 46.68
N GLU A 475 5.61 2.08 45.47
CA GLU A 475 4.79 2.36 44.27
C GLU A 475 3.81 1.23 43.94
N LEU A 476 4.09 0.02 44.43
CA LEU A 476 3.24 -1.15 44.24
C LEU A 476 2.10 -1.23 45.27
N ARG A 477 1.96 -0.24 46.15
CA ARG A 477 0.85 -0.17 47.12
C ARG A 477 -0.49 -0.21 46.40
N GLY A 478 -1.38 -1.09 46.87
CA GLY A 478 -2.70 -1.32 46.26
C GLY A 478 -2.72 -2.38 45.15
N LYS A 479 -1.55 -2.89 44.72
CA LYS A 479 -1.46 -4.14 43.96
C LYS A 479 -1.71 -5.34 44.87
N LYS A 480 -2.06 -6.48 44.28
CA LYS A 480 -2.54 -7.65 45.02
C LYS A 480 -1.56 -8.81 45.00
N ARG A 481 -0.93 -9.09 43.86
CA ARG A 481 -0.22 -10.36 43.62
C ARG A 481 1.05 -10.12 42.79
N CYS A 482 2.20 -10.35 43.39
CA CYS A 482 3.50 -10.20 42.74
C CYS A 482 4.13 -11.56 42.45
N LEU A 483 4.42 -11.82 41.18
CA LEU A 483 5.27 -12.95 40.77
C LEU A 483 6.71 -12.44 40.60
N ILE A 484 7.62 -12.90 41.45
CA ILE A 484 9.04 -12.62 41.32
C ILE A 484 9.66 -13.63 40.36
N VAL A 485 10.39 -13.16 39.35
CA VAL A 485 11.15 -13.99 38.40
C VAL A 485 12.64 -13.75 38.63
N THR A 486 13.37 -14.82 38.96
CA THR A 486 14.78 -14.78 39.37
C THR A 486 15.51 -16.07 38.96
N ASP A 487 16.83 -16.09 39.08
CA ASP A 487 17.61 -17.33 39.02
C ASP A 487 17.71 -18.03 40.38
N ARG A 488 18.13 -19.30 40.33
CA ARG A 488 18.26 -20.18 41.50
C ARG A 488 19.31 -19.69 42.49
N PHE A 489 20.43 -19.15 42.00
CA PHE A 489 21.53 -18.68 42.85
C PHE A 489 21.08 -17.51 43.72
N LEU A 490 20.39 -16.53 43.14
CA LEU A 490 19.86 -15.39 43.88
C LEU A 490 18.79 -15.80 44.91
N PHE A 491 17.96 -16.78 44.56
CA PHE A 491 16.95 -17.31 45.47
C PHE A 491 17.57 -18.06 46.66
N GLU A 492 18.47 -19.00 46.42
CA GLU A 492 19.10 -19.82 47.47
C GLU A 492 20.00 -18.99 48.41
N ASN A 493 20.63 -17.92 47.90
CA ASN A 493 21.42 -16.99 48.72
C ASN A 493 20.59 -15.88 49.38
N GLY A 494 19.26 -15.90 49.24
CA GLY A 494 18.36 -15.01 49.97
C GLY A 494 18.29 -13.57 49.45
N HIS A 495 18.81 -13.26 48.26
CA HIS A 495 18.74 -11.93 47.66
C HIS A 495 17.31 -11.47 47.35
N VAL A 496 16.37 -12.42 47.28
CA VAL A 496 14.93 -12.17 47.04
C VAL A 496 14.18 -11.79 48.33
N ASN A 497 14.75 -12.09 49.50
CA ASN A 497 14.04 -12.01 50.79
C ASN A 497 13.59 -10.60 51.15
N ASP A 498 14.42 -9.59 50.87
CA ASP A 498 14.08 -8.20 51.16
C ASP A 498 12.90 -7.72 50.32
N SER A 499 12.87 -8.05 49.02
CA SER A 499 11.73 -7.78 48.13
C SER A 499 10.47 -8.47 48.64
N VAL A 500 10.54 -9.75 48.98
CA VAL A 500 9.39 -10.52 49.51
C VAL A 500 8.86 -9.88 50.80
N ARG A 501 9.75 -9.50 51.73
CA ARG A 501 9.37 -8.87 53.00
C ARG A 501 8.64 -7.55 52.77
N VAL A 502 9.17 -6.68 51.90
CA VAL A 502 8.58 -5.37 51.59
C VAL A 502 7.24 -5.53 50.87
N LEU A 503 7.16 -6.39 49.86
CA LEU A 503 5.92 -6.62 49.12
C LEU A 503 4.82 -7.18 50.04
N LYS A 504 5.14 -8.12 50.92
CA LYS A 504 4.19 -8.65 51.92
C LYS A 504 3.76 -7.59 52.94
N SER A 505 4.67 -6.70 53.38
CA SER A 505 4.29 -5.61 54.30
C SER A 505 3.39 -4.56 53.64
N LEU A 506 3.41 -4.46 52.32
CA LEU A 506 2.48 -3.64 51.52
C LEU A 506 1.13 -4.34 51.23
N GLY A 507 0.97 -5.60 51.65
CA GLY A 507 -0.27 -6.37 51.51
C GLY A 507 -0.37 -7.24 50.26
N LEU A 508 0.74 -7.44 49.52
CA LEU A 508 0.74 -8.32 48.35
C LEU A 508 0.96 -9.79 48.74
N GLU A 509 0.25 -10.69 48.06
CA GLU A 509 0.66 -12.09 47.97
C GLU A 509 1.86 -12.18 47.02
N VAL A 510 2.85 -13.00 47.38
CA VAL A 510 4.11 -13.10 46.63
C VAL A 510 4.44 -14.56 46.36
N GLU A 511 4.63 -14.87 45.08
CA GLU A 511 5.18 -16.14 44.60
C GLU A 511 6.49 -15.90 43.86
N THR A 512 7.39 -16.89 43.88
CA THR A 512 8.72 -16.76 43.26
C THR A 512 8.99 -17.89 42.28
N PHE A 513 9.23 -17.53 41.02
CA PHE A 513 9.78 -18.40 39.99
C PHE A 513 11.30 -18.24 39.92
N PHE A 514 12.03 -19.25 40.39
CA PHE A 514 13.50 -19.22 40.50
C PHE A 514 14.22 -20.24 39.58
N GLU A 515 13.52 -20.79 38.59
CA GLU A 515 14.09 -21.78 37.64
C GLU A 515 14.75 -21.14 36.41
N VAL A 516 15.01 -19.82 36.42
CA VAL A 516 15.69 -19.16 35.29
C VAL A 516 17.17 -19.51 35.28
N ASN A 517 17.63 -20.07 34.17
CA ASN A 517 19.04 -20.35 33.91
C ASN A 517 19.67 -19.22 33.10
N ALA A 518 21.01 -19.17 33.07
CA ALA A 518 21.71 -18.40 32.06
C ALA A 518 21.28 -18.85 30.66
N ASP A 519 21.07 -17.89 29.74
CA ASP A 519 20.47 -18.13 28.42
C ASP A 519 19.11 -18.86 28.51
N PRO A 520 18.04 -18.18 28.96
CA PRO A 520 16.76 -18.82 29.25
C PRO A 520 16.17 -19.49 28.00
N THR A 521 15.50 -20.62 28.20
CA THR A 521 14.84 -21.38 27.12
C THR A 521 13.34 -21.14 27.09
N LEU A 522 12.71 -21.40 25.94
CA LEU A 522 11.25 -21.34 25.81
C LEU A 522 10.54 -22.32 26.75
N ALA A 523 11.13 -23.48 27.02
CA ALA A 523 10.61 -24.41 28.03
C ALA A 523 10.53 -23.78 29.43
N VAL A 524 11.56 -23.04 29.86
CA VAL A 524 11.58 -22.35 31.16
C VAL A 524 10.55 -21.24 31.19
N VAL A 525 10.45 -20.45 30.11
CA VAL A 525 9.42 -19.41 29.96
C VAL A 525 8.02 -20.02 30.09
N ARG A 526 7.73 -21.13 29.40
CA ARG A 526 6.43 -21.81 29.47
C ARG A 526 6.06 -22.27 30.89
N LYS A 527 7.04 -22.72 31.69
CA LYS A 527 6.82 -23.02 33.12
C LYS A 527 6.47 -21.77 33.91
N GLY A 528 7.19 -20.68 33.70
CA GLY A 528 6.91 -19.38 34.32
C GLY A 528 5.52 -18.85 33.95
N VAL A 529 5.11 -19.00 32.69
CA VAL A 529 3.76 -18.66 32.21
C VAL A 529 2.69 -19.53 32.85
N ALA A 530 2.93 -20.84 33.02
CA ALA A 530 1.99 -21.72 33.72
C ALA A 530 1.78 -21.28 35.18
N LEU A 531 2.87 -20.91 35.87
CA LEU A 531 2.78 -20.37 37.22
C LEU A 531 2.06 -19.01 37.24
N ALA A 532 2.37 -18.10 36.31
CA ALA A 532 1.68 -16.83 36.18
C ALA A 532 0.17 -17.01 35.92
N ASN A 533 -0.22 -17.95 35.06
CA ASN A 533 -1.63 -18.26 34.82
C ASN A 533 -2.33 -18.87 36.04
N ALA A 534 -1.64 -19.68 36.84
CA ALA A 534 -2.22 -20.22 38.08
C ALA A 534 -2.32 -19.14 39.18
N PHE A 535 -1.29 -18.31 39.31
CA PHE A 535 -1.18 -17.29 40.35
C PHE A 535 -1.88 -15.97 39.99
N GLN A 536 -2.17 -15.69 38.73
CA GLN A 536 -2.82 -14.45 38.28
C GLN A 536 -2.18 -13.16 38.87
N PRO A 537 -0.86 -12.93 38.69
CA PRO A 537 -0.21 -11.74 39.20
C PRO A 537 -0.74 -10.47 38.51
N ASP A 538 -0.78 -9.36 39.26
CA ASP A 538 -0.93 -8.00 38.72
C ASP A 538 0.41 -7.22 38.71
N VAL A 539 1.48 -7.86 39.20
CA VAL A 539 2.88 -7.42 39.11
C VAL A 539 3.78 -8.61 38.77
N ILE A 540 4.63 -8.47 37.75
CA ILE A 540 5.76 -9.37 37.51
C ILE A 540 7.03 -8.59 37.87
N LEU A 541 7.77 -9.05 38.86
CA LEU A 541 9.02 -8.43 39.29
C LEU A 541 10.20 -9.29 38.85
N ALA A 542 10.96 -8.80 37.88
CA ALA A 542 12.19 -9.42 37.44
C ALA A 542 13.35 -8.97 38.34
N LEU A 543 13.87 -9.87 39.17
CA LEU A 543 15.02 -9.61 40.05
C LEU A 543 16.19 -10.46 39.56
N GLY A 544 17.22 -9.82 38.99
CA GLY A 544 18.39 -10.56 38.53
C GLY A 544 19.21 -9.85 37.46
N GLY A 545 20.07 -10.61 36.78
CA GLY A 545 20.77 -10.14 35.58
C GLY A 545 19.88 -10.17 34.33
N GLY A 546 20.51 -10.09 33.15
CA GLY A 546 19.80 -10.09 31.86
C GLY A 546 18.90 -11.33 31.66
N SER A 547 19.37 -12.52 32.03
CA SER A 547 18.61 -13.77 31.83
C SER A 547 17.26 -13.81 32.60
N PRO A 548 17.19 -13.52 33.92
CA PRO A 548 15.92 -13.35 34.62
C PRO A 548 15.00 -12.28 34.01
N MET A 549 15.55 -11.14 33.59
CA MET A 549 14.76 -10.04 33.02
C MET A 549 14.18 -10.39 31.64
N ASP A 550 14.97 -11.00 30.78
CA ASP A 550 14.53 -11.44 29.46
C ASP A 550 13.47 -12.54 29.56
N ALA A 551 13.67 -13.51 30.46
CA ALA A 551 12.66 -14.52 30.75
C ALA A 551 11.35 -13.89 31.26
N ALA A 552 11.44 -12.93 32.18
CA ALA A 552 10.28 -12.22 32.71
C ALA A 552 9.52 -11.44 31.64
N LYS A 553 10.21 -10.79 30.69
CA LYS A 553 9.60 -10.09 29.55
C LYS A 553 8.79 -11.04 28.67
N ILE A 554 9.33 -12.22 28.34
CA ILE A 554 8.58 -13.18 27.53
C ILE A 554 7.43 -13.83 28.32
N ILE A 555 7.63 -14.13 29.61
CA ILE A 555 6.54 -14.58 30.50
C ILE A 555 5.42 -13.53 30.52
N TRP A 556 5.77 -12.25 30.61
CA TRP A 556 4.81 -11.15 30.63
C TRP A 556 3.99 -11.07 29.34
N VAL A 557 4.63 -11.11 28.16
CA VAL A 557 3.92 -11.13 26.87
C VAL A 557 2.94 -12.29 26.79
N MET A 558 3.41 -13.51 27.06
CA MET A 558 2.60 -14.71 26.93
C MET A 558 1.48 -14.80 27.98
N TYR A 559 1.67 -14.15 29.15
CA TYR A 559 0.63 -14.02 30.16
C TYR A 559 -0.43 -12.98 29.77
N GLU A 560 -0.02 -11.84 29.23
CA GLU A 560 -0.92 -10.79 28.73
C GLU A 560 -1.78 -11.29 27.56
N ALA A 561 -1.14 -11.95 26.59
CA ALA A 561 -1.77 -12.42 25.34
C ALA A 561 -1.42 -13.91 25.05
N PRO A 562 -2.19 -14.87 25.60
CA PRO A 562 -1.94 -16.30 25.46
C PRO A 562 -2.04 -16.84 24.03
N GLU A 563 -2.72 -16.13 23.14
CA GLU A 563 -2.93 -16.49 21.73
C GLU A 563 -1.71 -16.20 20.84
N VAL A 564 -0.70 -15.49 21.36
CA VAL A 564 0.49 -15.10 20.61
C VAL A 564 1.34 -16.32 20.28
N ALA A 565 1.61 -16.53 18.98
CA ALA A 565 2.61 -17.47 18.54
C ALA A 565 4.00 -16.83 18.67
N PHE A 566 4.90 -17.49 19.39
CA PHE A 566 6.24 -16.97 19.67
C PHE A 566 7.05 -16.69 18.40
N GLU A 567 6.87 -17.50 17.36
CA GLU A 567 7.55 -17.38 16.06
C GLU A 567 7.27 -16.03 15.40
N ASP A 568 6.06 -15.49 15.56
CA ASP A 568 5.68 -14.19 15.01
C ASP A 568 6.43 -13.02 15.68
N LEU A 569 6.78 -13.18 16.97
CA LEU A 569 7.50 -12.16 17.74
C LEU A 569 8.98 -12.06 17.35
N ALA A 570 9.54 -13.14 16.79
CA ALA A 570 10.95 -13.28 16.49
C ALA A 570 11.34 -12.78 15.08
N LEU A 571 10.39 -12.27 14.30
CA LEU A 571 10.64 -11.76 12.95
C LEU A 571 11.56 -10.52 12.96
N ARG A 572 12.56 -10.54 12.07
CA ARG A 572 13.47 -9.41 11.79
C ARG A 572 12.71 -8.24 11.18
N PHE A 573 13.21 -7.04 11.40
CA PHE A 573 12.60 -5.83 10.86
C PHE A 573 13.63 -4.77 10.49
N MET A 574 13.26 -3.92 9.53
CA MET A 574 14.02 -2.71 9.19
C MET A 574 13.62 -1.51 10.07
N ASP A 575 12.36 -1.45 10.50
CA ASP A 575 11.81 -0.44 11.42
C ASP A 575 10.94 -1.19 12.45
N ILE A 576 11.25 -1.02 13.74
CA ILE A 576 10.58 -1.69 14.87
C ILE A 576 9.05 -1.46 14.87
N ARG A 577 8.55 -0.44 14.16
CA ARG A 577 7.10 -0.16 14.05
C ARG A 577 6.46 -0.63 12.75
N LYS A 578 7.24 -1.00 11.73
CA LYS A 578 6.73 -1.46 10.42
C LYS A 578 6.88 -2.97 10.30
N ARG A 579 6.49 -3.67 11.36
CA ARG A 579 6.56 -5.13 11.44
C ARG A 579 5.36 -5.76 10.76
N ILE A 580 5.54 -6.98 10.26
CA ILE A 580 4.45 -7.79 9.71
C ILE A 580 3.48 -8.16 10.84
N TYR A 581 4.02 -8.53 12.01
CA TYR A 581 3.25 -8.83 13.21
C TYR A 581 3.20 -7.61 14.14
N THR A 582 2.00 -7.27 14.62
CA THR A 582 1.81 -6.19 15.59
C THR A 582 1.82 -6.76 17.00
N PHE A 583 2.71 -6.26 17.86
CA PHE A 583 2.76 -6.68 19.26
C PHE A 583 1.44 -6.37 19.98
N PRO A 584 0.97 -7.27 20.87
CA PRO A 584 -0.18 -6.96 21.72
C PRO A 584 0.18 -5.83 22.68
N LYS A 585 -0.83 -5.06 23.08
CA LYS A 585 -0.66 -4.03 24.10
C LYS A 585 -0.40 -4.70 25.45
N LEU A 586 0.73 -4.42 26.08
CA LEU A 586 1.10 -4.99 27.37
C LEU A 586 0.73 -4.07 28.54
N GLY A 587 0.78 -4.60 29.76
CA GLY A 587 0.46 -3.83 30.97
C GLY A 587 -1.02 -3.80 31.33
N VAL A 588 -1.84 -4.69 30.74
CA VAL A 588 -3.29 -4.76 30.98
C VAL A 588 -3.59 -5.64 32.19
N LYS A 589 -2.99 -6.84 32.25
CA LYS A 589 -3.12 -7.79 33.38
C LYS A 589 -2.08 -7.53 34.47
N ALA A 590 -0.83 -7.33 34.10
CA ALA A 590 0.29 -7.14 35.02
C ALA A 590 1.23 -6.04 34.55
N GLN A 591 1.84 -5.32 35.48
CA GLN A 591 2.98 -4.44 35.16
C GLN A 591 4.30 -5.20 35.36
N LEU A 592 5.30 -4.90 34.52
CA LEU A 592 6.65 -5.42 34.66
C LEU A 592 7.53 -4.45 35.45
N VAL A 593 8.14 -4.92 36.54
CA VAL A 593 9.12 -4.20 37.35
C VAL A 593 10.47 -4.89 37.18
N ALA A 594 11.51 -4.17 36.77
CA ALA A 594 12.85 -4.71 36.58
C ALA A 594 13.82 -4.19 37.63
N VAL A 595 14.54 -5.12 38.28
CA VAL A 595 15.48 -4.84 39.36
C VAL A 595 16.82 -5.52 39.03
N PRO A 596 17.76 -4.80 38.39
CA PRO A 596 19.01 -5.40 37.95
C PRO A 596 19.93 -5.73 39.14
N THR A 597 20.51 -6.93 39.13
CA THR A 597 21.56 -7.36 40.08
C THR A 597 22.93 -7.48 39.42
N THR A 598 23.04 -7.04 38.16
CA THR A 598 24.31 -6.99 37.41
C THR A 598 24.49 -5.65 36.72
N SER A 599 25.70 -5.11 36.75
CA SER A 599 26.03 -3.81 36.12
C SER A 599 26.55 -4.00 34.70
N GLY A 600 25.66 -4.34 33.75
CA GLY A 600 26.06 -4.48 32.33
C GLY A 600 24.93 -4.69 31.34
N THR A 601 23.85 -5.34 31.74
CA THR A 601 22.78 -5.79 30.82
C THR A 601 21.92 -4.67 30.24
N GLY A 602 21.54 -3.66 31.03
CA GLY A 602 20.56 -2.64 30.62
C GLY A 602 19.14 -3.16 30.37
N SER A 603 18.87 -4.46 30.54
CA SER A 603 17.55 -5.06 30.27
C SER A 603 16.43 -4.46 31.14
N GLU A 604 16.78 -3.80 32.24
CA GLU A 604 15.83 -3.09 33.10
C GLU A 604 15.16 -1.88 32.44
N VAL A 605 15.71 -1.35 31.35
CA VAL A 605 15.22 -0.16 30.64
C VAL A 605 14.96 -0.40 29.16
N THR A 606 15.32 -1.57 28.62
CA THR A 606 15.30 -1.81 27.17
C THR A 606 14.04 -2.55 26.69
N PRO A 607 13.65 -2.36 25.42
CA PRO A 607 12.58 -3.09 24.74
C PRO A 607 13.03 -4.46 24.19
N PHE A 608 14.14 -5.02 24.69
CA PHE A 608 14.75 -6.24 24.14
C PHE A 608 14.64 -7.42 25.10
N ALA A 609 14.49 -8.62 24.57
CA ALA A 609 14.61 -9.87 25.32
C ALA A 609 15.19 -10.97 24.44
N VAL A 610 16.04 -11.83 24.99
CA VAL A 610 16.59 -12.98 24.27
C VAL A 610 16.12 -14.27 24.93
N VAL A 611 15.62 -15.21 24.13
CA VAL A 611 15.28 -16.56 24.58
C VAL A 611 15.73 -17.59 23.55
N THR A 612 16.19 -18.73 24.04
CA THR A 612 16.64 -19.84 23.20
C THR A 612 15.50 -20.83 22.97
N ASP A 613 15.26 -21.23 21.73
CA ASP A 613 14.45 -22.39 21.46
C ASP A 613 15.29 -23.66 21.60
N GLU A 614 15.01 -24.42 22.66
CA GLU A 614 15.71 -25.67 22.96
C GLU A 614 15.59 -26.73 21.86
N ARG A 615 14.57 -26.65 20.98
CA ARG A 615 14.35 -27.65 19.92
C ARG A 615 15.23 -27.40 18.71
N THR A 616 15.40 -26.14 18.33
CA THR A 616 16.20 -25.74 17.16
C THR A 616 17.61 -25.29 17.53
N GLY A 617 17.85 -24.98 18.80
CA GLY A 617 19.09 -24.35 19.28
C GLY A 617 19.19 -22.86 18.94
N THR A 618 18.15 -22.28 18.31
CA THR A 618 18.16 -20.89 17.84
C THR A 618 17.93 -19.93 18.99
N LYS A 619 18.79 -18.92 19.12
CA LYS A 619 18.54 -17.76 20.00
C LYS A 619 17.71 -16.72 19.26
N TYR A 620 16.51 -16.44 19.78
CA TYR A 620 15.59 -15.46 19.22
C TYR A 620 15.67 -14.16 20.03
N PRO A 621 16.28 -13.08 19.49
CA PRO A 621 16.17 -11.77 20.09
C PRO A 621 14.84 -11.16 19.65
N ILE A 622 14.05 -10.74 20.63
CA ILE A 622 12.77 -10.09 20.46
C ILE A 622 12.95 -8.62 20.82
N ALA A 623 12.40 -7.75 19.98
CA ALA A 623 12.54 -6.32 20.11
C ALA A 623 11.20 -5.65 19.82
N ASP A 624 10.59 -5.04 20.83
CA ASP A 624 9.37 -4.23 20.68
C ASP A 624 9.24 -3.24 21.84
N TYR A 625 8.81 -1.99 21.57
CA TYR A 625 8.65 -0.97 22.62
C TYR A 625 7.62 -1.37 23.69
N GLU A 626 6.69 -2.28 23.40
CA GLU A 626 5.81 -2.84 24.41
C GLU A 626 6.56 -3.65 25.49
N LEU A 627 7.77 -4.17 25.19
CA LEU A 627 8.61 -4.90 26.15
C LEU A 627 9.36 -4.01 27.13
N THR A 628 9.32 -2.68 26.98
CA THR A 628 9.96 -1.76 27.92
C THR A 628 9.33 -1.94 29.31
N PRO A 629 10.12 -2.25 30.36
CA PRO A 629 9.59 -2.41 31.71
C PRO A 629 8.79 -1.18 32.17
N THR A 630 7.76 -1.39 32.99
CA THR A 630 6.95 -0.30 33.54
C THR A 630 7.76 0.53 34.54
N LEU A 631 8.51 -0.15 35.41
CA LEU A 631 9.38 0.46 36.42
C LEU A 631 10.77 -0.19 36.37
N ALA A 632 11.82 0.60 36.57
CA ALA A 632 13.17 0.12 36.80
C ALA A 632 13.66 0.56 38.20
N ILE A 633 14.24 -0.35 38.97
CA ILE A 633 14.75 -0.07 40.33
C ILE A 633 16.23 -0.46 40.41
N VAL A 634 17.09 0.53 40.22
CA VAL A 634 18.56 0.41 40.10
C VAL A 634 19.21 0.63 41.47
N ASP A 635 19.04 -0.35 42.36
CA ASP A 635 19.61 -0.31 43.71
C ASP A 635 21.03 -0.88 43.75
N ALA A 636 22.01 0.02 43.94
CA ALA A 636 23.41 -0.36 43.99
C ALA A 636 23.79 -1.29 45.16
N ASN A 637 22.96 -1.44 46.21
CA ASN A 637 23.21 -2.43 47.25
C ASN A 637 23.19 -3.87 46.70
N LEU A 638 22.49 -4.12 45.59
CA LEU A 638 22.37 -5.44 44.98
C LEU A 638 23.62 -5.88 44.20
N VAL A 639 24.57 -4.97 43.96
CA VAL A 639 25.79 -5.24 43.17
C VAL A 639 27.10 -5.11 43.97
N MET A 640 27.01 -4.93 45.29
CA MET A 640 28.19 -4.70 46.14
C MET A 640 29.16 -5.88 46.11
N ASP A 641 28.61 -7.09 46.22
CA ASP A 641 29.36 -8.35 46.29
C ASP A 641 29.53 -9.04 44.92
N MET A 642 29.23 -8.32 43.83
CA MET A 642 29.35 -8.87 42.47
C MET A 642 30.78 -9.36 42.20
N PRO A 643 31.00 -10.61 41.74
CA PRO A 643 32.36 -11.13 41.53
C PRO A 643 33.18 -10.31 40.53
N LYS A 644 34.51 -10.34 40.65
CA LYS A 644 35.43 -9.62 39.75
C LYS A 644 35.17 -9.95 38.27
N GLY A 645 35.06 -11.22 37.92
CA GLY A 645 34.80 -11.65 36.54
C GLY A 645 33.49 -11.08 35.97
N LEU A 646 32.42 -11.08 36.76
CA LEU A 646 31.12 -10.50 36.36
C LEU A 646 31.18 -8.97 36.27
N THR A 647 32.00 -8.33 37.11
CA THR A 647 32.26 -6.89 37.06
C THR A 647 33.00 -6.47 35.79
N ALA A 648 34.03 -7.23 35.41
CA ALA A 648 34.77 -7.01 34.18
C ALA A 648 33.88 -7.21 32.95
N ALA A 649 33.19 -8.36 32.88
CA ALA A 649 32.31 -8.69 31.76
C ALA A 649 31.16 -7.68 31.63
N GLY A 650 30.41 -7.37 32.69
CA GLY A 650 29.30 -6.42 32.62
C GLY A 650 29.74 -4.98 32.36
N GLY A 651 30.86 -4.55 32.96
CA GLY A 651 31.35 -3.19 32.80
C GLY A 651 31.82 -2.88 31.38
N ILE A 652 32.56 -3.79 30.74
CA ILE A 652 33.02 -3.61 29.36
C ILE A 652 31.88 -3.75 28.35
N ASP A 653 30.86 -4.55 28.68
CA ASP A 653 29.62 -4.66 27.91
C ASP A 653 28.89 -3.31 27.86
N ALA A 654 28.75 -2.65 29.03
CA ALA A 654 28.18 -1.31 29.11
C ALA A 654 28.98 -0.26 28.32
N VAL A 655 30.31 -0.39 28.24
CA VAL A 655 31.14 0.47 27.36
C VAL A 655 30.79 0.22 25.90
N THR A 656 30.69 -1.05 25.49
CA THR A 656 30.32 -1.43 24.12
C THR A 656 28.91 -0.94 23.75
N HIS A 657 27.94 -1.10 24.65
CA HIS A 657 26.57 -0.57 24.49
C HIS A 657 26.58 0.92 24.19
N ALA A 658 27.30 1.71 25.00
CA ALA A 658 27.34 3.16 24.82
C ALA A 658 28.11 3.57 23.54
N LEU A 659 29.19 2.88 23.18
CA LEU A 659 29.93 3.14 21.93
C LEU A 659 29.05 2.88 20.71
N GLU A 660 28.41 1.72 20.63
CA GLU A 660 27.59 1.36 19.46
C GLU A 660 26.32 2.19 19.36
N ALA A 661 25.63 2.43 20.48
CA ALA A 661 24.46 3.32 20.51
C ALA A 661 24.82 4.72 20.00
N TYR A 662 25.99 5.23 20.36
CA TYR A 662 26.42 6.56 19.94
C TYR A 662 26.75 6.66 18.46
N VAL A 663 27.24 5.58 17.81
CA VAL A 663 27.61 5.62 16.39
C VAL A 663 26.55 5.03 15.46
N SER A 664 25.48 4.46 16.02
CA SER A 664 24.36 3.89 15.28
C SER A 664 23.75 4.86 14.28
N VAL A 665 23.22 4.34 13.18
CA VAL A 665 22.41 5.14 12.23
C VAL A 665 21.06 5.58 12.80
N VAL A 666 20.65 5.00 13.93
CA VAL A 666 19.42 5.33 14.68
C VAL A 666 19.70 6.26 15.88
N ALA A 667 20.97 6.62 16.09
CA ALA A 667 21.35 7.56 17.16
C ALA A 667 20.64 8.91 17.00
N ASN A 668 20.28 9.51 18.13
CA ASN A 668 19.58 10.79 18.21
C ASN A 668 20.07 11.63 19.39
N GLU A 669 19.62 12.87 19.46
CA GLU A 669 20.06 13.87 20.43
C GLU A 669 19.82 13.43 21.89
N TYR A 670 18.78 12.61 22.14
CA TYR A 670 18.48 12.09 23.48
C TYR A 670 19.38 10.91 23.85
N SER A 671 19.59 9.95 22.94
CA SER A 671 20.46 8.80 23.19
C SER A 671 21.94 9.20 23.30
N ASP A 672 22.35 10.22 22.53
CA ASP A 672 23.74 10.68 22.47
C ASP A 672 24.26 11.16 23.83
N GLY A 673 23.48 11.99 24.53
CA GLY A 673 23.85 12.48 25.85
C GLY A 673 23.99 11.36 26.88
N GLN A 674 23.14 10.33 26.79
CA GLN A 674 23.15 9.19 27.71
C GLN A 674 24.34 8.27 27.46
N ALA A 675 24.66 7.99 26.20
CA ALA A 675 25.83 7.20 25.83
C ALA A 675 27.14 7.88 26.27
N LEU A 676 27.29 9.19 26.00
CA LEU A 676 28.49 9.94 26.42
C LEU A 676 28.66 9.97 27.94
N GLN A 677 27.56 10.22 28.67
CA GLN A 677 27.60 10.22 30.14
C GLN A 677 27.92 8.83 30.71
N ALA A 678 27.39 7.75 30.11
CA ALA A 678 27.73 6.39 30.51
C ALA A 678 29.23 6.12 30.33
N LEU A 679 29.80 6.47 29.17
CA LEU A 679 31.23 6.28 28.88
C LEU A 679 32.12 7.05 29.85
N LYS A 680 31.75 8.29 30.21
CA LYS A 680 32.48 9.09 31.19
C LYS A 680 32.51 8.41 32.56
N LEU A 681 31.34 7.99 33.06
CA LEU A 681 31.24 7.31 34.35
C LEU A 681 32.01 5.99 34.38
N LEU A 682 31.95 5.21 33.29
CA LEU A 682 32.67 3.94 33.15
C LEU A 682 34.19 4.17 33.11
N LYS A 683 34.68 5.17 32.36
CA LYS A 683 36.10 5.57 32.35
C LYS A 683 36.61 5.85 33.76
N GLU A 684 35.86 6.62 34.55
CA GLU A 684 36.28 7.09 35.86
C GLU A 684 36.20 6.00 36.95
N ASN A 685 35.22 5.08 36.87
CA ASN A 685 34.86 4.24 38.02
C ASN A 685 35.03 2.74 37.80
N LEU A 686 34.97 2.24 36.56
CA LEU A 686 35.01 0.79 36.29
C LEU A 686 36.31 0.12 36.78
N PRO A 687 37.51 0.68 36.58
CA PRO A 687 38.74 0.09 37.11
C PRO A 687 38.73 -0.05 38.64
N SER A 688 38.19 0.94 39.37
CA SER A 688 38.09 0.87 40.84
C SER A 688 37.05 -0.16 41.28
N ALA A 689 35.87 -0.17 40.65
CA ALA A 689 34.81 -1.14 40.94
C ALA A 689 35.29 -2.59 40.76
N TYR A 690 36.14 -2.85 39.75
CA TYR A 690 36.75 -4.15 39.52
C TYR A 690 37.82 -4.52 40.57
N ARG A 691 38.76 -3.60 40.86
CA ARG A 691 39.88 -3.88 41.76
C ARG A 691 39.47 -3.95 43.23
N ASN A 692 38.68 -2.96 43.67
CA ASN A 692 38.34 -2.71 45.07
C ASN A 692 36.98 -3.31 45.46
N GLY A 693 36.08 -3.54 44.49
CA GLY A 693 34.80 -4.19 44.76
C GLY A 693 33.97 -3.48 45.82
N SER A 694 33.49 -4.22 46.83
CA SER A 694 32.72 -3.67 47.96
C SER A 694 33.51 -2.69 48.84
N GLN A 695 34.84 -2.65 48.73
CA GLN A 695 35.68 -1.64 49.41
C GLN A 695 35.62 -0.26 48.74
N ASP A 696 35.08 -0.16 47.52
CA ASP A 696 34.75 1.12 46.87
C ASP A 696 33.26 1.13 46.44
N PRO A 697 32.35 1.35 47.41
CA PRO A 697 30.91 1.33 47.14
C PRO A 697 30.48 2.47 46.20
N LYS A 698 31.26 3.56 46.11
CA LYS A 698 30.93 4.67 45.23
C LYS A 698 31.19 4.30 43.77
N ALA A 699 32.32 3.67 43.49
CA ALA A 699 32.62 3.16 42.16
C ALA A 699 31.59 2.12 41.70
N ARG A 700 31.19 1.18 42.57
CA ARG A 700 30.11 0.21 42.32
C ARG A 700 28.79 0.88 41.90
N GLU A 701 28.36 1.86 42.69
CA GLU A 701 27.12 2.60 42.44
C GLU A 701 27.17 3.36 41.10
N LEU A 702 28.29 4.03 40.80
CA LEU A 702 28.42 4.80 39.56
C LEU A 702 28.50 3.90 38.31
N VAL A 703 29.17 2.76 38.39
CA VAL A 703 29.19 1.76 37.30
C VAL A 703 27.80 1.16 37.07
N HIS A 704 27.05 0.87 38.13
CA HIS A 704 25.68 0.36 38.01
C HIS A 704 24.76 1.35 37.29
N ASN A 705 24.79 2.62 37.69
CA ASN A 705 24.05 3.67 37.00
C ASN A 705 24.52 3.90 35.56
N ALA A 706 25.83 3.80 35.30
CA ALA A 706 26.36 3.96 33.95
C ALA A 706 25.90 2.84 33.01
N ALA A 707 25.79 1.60 33.51
CA ALA A 707 25.23 0.48 32.76
C ALA A 707 23.76 0.73 32.39
N THR A 708 22.94 1.24 33.31
CA THR A 708 21.56 1.64 33.01
C THR A 708 21.52 2.77 31.98
N LEU A 709 22.37 3.80 32.10
CA LEU A 709 22.43 4.89 31.10
C LEU A 709 22.80 4.39 29.70
N ALA A 710 23.76 3.47 29.61
CA ALA A 710 24.08 2.79 28.35
C ALA A 710 22.87 2.00 27.83
N GLY A 711 22.17 1.29 28.72
CA GLY A 711 20.89 0.62 28.49
C GLY A 711 19.85 1.53 27.84
N ILE A 712 19.65 2.72 28.41
CA ILE A 712 18.70 3.70 27.89
C ILE A 712 19.12 4.18 26.48
N ALA A 713 20.41 4.41 26.28
CA ALA A 713 20.91 4.85 24.97
C ALA A 713 20.63 3.81 23.89
N PHE A 714 21.01 2.54 24.11
CA PHE A 714 20.83 1.51 23.10
C PHE A 714 19.38 1.01 22.97
N ALA A 715 18.55 1.19 24.00
CA ALA A 715 17.11 0.99 23.90
C ALA A 715 16.46 1.82 22.78
N ASN A 716 17.05 2.98 22.47
CA ASN A 716 16.51 3.96 21.52
C ASN A 716 17.39 4.16 20.28
N ALA A 717 18.67 3.77 20.33
CA ALA A 717 19.60 3.85 19.21
C ALA A 717 20.02 2.48 18.66
N PHE A 718 19.58 1.37 19.28
CA PHE A 718 20.03 0.00 18.95
C PHE A 718 21.54 -0.18 19.12
N LEU A 719 22.01 -1.38 18.80
CA LEU A 719 23.41 -1.80 18.86
C LEU A 719 23.93 -2.10 17.44
N GLY A 720 25.21 -2.40 17.31
CA GLY A 720 25.88 -2.55 16.02
C GLY A 720 26.42 -3.95 15.78
N VAL A 721 27.36 -4.03 14.83
CA VAL A 721 27.93 -5.30 14.37
C VAL A 721 28.80 -5.98 15.44
N CYS A 722 29.29 -5.27 16.47
CA CYS A 722 29.99 -5.90 17.59
C CYS A 722 29.06 -6.88 18.31
N HIS A 723 27.86 -6.44 18.67
CA HIS A 723 26.87 -7.29 19.31
C HIS A 723 26.41 -8.42 18.40
N SER A 724 26.18 -8.13 17.11
CA SER A 724 25.83 -9.16 16.12
C SER A 724 26.84 -10.31 16.11
N MET A 725 28.14 -10.00 16.09
CA MET A 725 29.22 -10.99 16.15
C MET A 725 29.32 -11.64 17.53
N ALA A 726 29.23 -10.87 18.62
CA ALA A 726 29.35 -11.39 19.98
C ALA A 726 28.24 -12.37 20.35
N HIS A 727 26.99 -12.17 19.89
CA HIS A 727 25.89 -13.11 20.07
C HIS A 727 26.23 -14.50 19.54
N LYS A 728 26.82 -14.57 18.34
CA LYS A 728 27.14 -15.86 17.69
C LYS A 728 28.41 -16.47 18.27
N LEU A 729 29.44 -15.65 18.50
CA LEU A 729 30.70 -16.09 19.08
C LEU A 729 30.51 -16.67 20.49
N GLY A 730 29.77 -15.98 21.36
CA GLY A 730 29.51 -16.42 22.73
C GLY A 730 28.68 -17.71 22.77
N ALA A 731 27.69 -17.85 21.88
CA ALA A 731 26.88 -19.06 21.78
C ALA A 731 27.68 -20.29 21.30
N GLU A 732 28.58 -20.13 20.32
CA GLU A 732 29.35 -21.24 19.74
C GLU A 732 30.49 -21.70 20.66
N PHE A 733 31.20 -20.78 21.31
CA PHE A 733 32.42 -21.09 22.08
C PHE A 733 32.28 -20.91 23.60
N HIS A 734 31.05 -20.71 24.09
CA HIS A 734 30.77 -20.53 25.51
C HIS A 734 31.55 -19.39 26.18
N ILE A 735 31.85 -18.33 25.41
CA ILE A 735 32.49 -17.12 25.92
C ILE A 735 31.42 -16.23 26.57
N PRO A 736 31.62 -15.72 27.80
CA PRO A 736 30.70 -14.79 28.42
C PRO A 736 30.45 -13.56 27.54
N HIS A 737 29.19 -13.14 27.40
CA HIS A 737 28.76 -12.13 26.41
C HIS A 737 29.60 -10.85 26.40
N GLY A 738 29.77 -10.21 27.57
CA GLY A 738 30.58 -8.99 27.68
C GLY A 738 32.06 -9.20 27.32
N ILE A 739 32.60 -10.41 27.57
CA ILE A 739 33.96 -10.76 27.13
C ILE A 739 34.00 -10.91 25.60
N ALA A 740 33.01 -11.57 24.99
CA ALA A 740 32.92 -11.66 23.53
C ALA A 740 32.88 -10.27 22.87
N ASN A 741 32.09 -9.32 23.41
CA ASN A 741 32.09 -7.92 22.96
C ASN A 741 33.47 -7.27 23.10
N ALA A 742 34.14 -7.43 24.26
CA ALA A 742 35.46 -6.86 24.51
C ALA A 742 36.55 -7.34 23.53
N LEU A 743 36.44 -8.58 23.05
CA LEU A 743 37.37 -9.18 22.08
C LEU A 743 37.19 -8.62 20.66
N LEU A 744 36.05 -8.01 20.36
CA LEU A 744 35.67 -7.55 19.02
C LEU A 744 35.73 -6.02 18.88
N ILE A 745 35.35 -5.28 19.92
CA ILE A 745 35.01 -3.86 19.83
C ILE A 745 36.14 -2.97 19.28
N ALA A 746 37.40 -3.25 19.59
CA ALA A 746 38.53 -2.44 19.09
C ALA A 746 38.65 -2.52 17.55
N ASN A 747 38.44 -3.71 16.97
CA ASN A 747 38.45 -3.87 15.52
C ASN A 747 37.16 -3.35 14.87
N VAL A 748 36.03 -3.44 15.56
CA VAL A 748 34.77 -2.82 15.09
C VAL A 748 34.88 -1.30 15.02
N ILE A 749 35.52 -0.64 16.00
CA ILE A 749 35.78 0.80 15.96
C ILE A 749 36.60 1.16 14.72
N ARG A 750 37.70 0.44 14.46
CA ARG A 750 38.55 0.66 13.27
C ARG A 750 37.78 0.49 11.97
N TYR A 751 37.00 -0.58 11.87
CA TYR A 751 36.17 -0.88 10.71
C TYR A 751 35.08 0.17 10.44
N ASN A 752 34.40 0.63 11.49
CA ASN A 752 33.35 1.63 11.38
C ASN A 752 33.92 3.04 11.15
N ALA A 753 35.15 3.32 11.61
CA ALA A 753 35.85 4.59 11.41
C ALA A 753 36.51 4.69 10.01
N ALA A 754 35.72 4.44 8.96
CA ALA A 754 36.14 4.58 7.57
C ALA A 754 35.56 5.87 6.96
N ASP A 755 36.37 6.63 6.22
CA ASP A 755 35.91 7.80 5.45
C ASP A 755 35.06 7.38 4.24
N ILE A 756 35.41 6.25 3.63
CA ILE A 756 34.77 5.70 2.43
C ILE A 756 34.33 4.27 2.74
N PRO A 757 33.22 4.08 3.48
CA PRO A 757 32.72 2.74 3.76
C PRO A 757 32.35 2.03 2.46
N THR A 758 32.69 0.75 2.35
CA THR A 758 32.33 -0.13 1.22
C THR A 758 30.83 -0.14 0.94
N LYS A 759 30.02 -0.03 2.00
CA LYS A 759 28.56 0.11 1.91
C LYS A 759 28.01 0.97 3.06
N GLN A 760 27.04 1.82 2.73
CA GLN A 760 26.33 2.65 3.68
C GLN A 760 24.99 2.02 4.05
N THR A 761 24.59 2.18 5.31
CA THR A 761 23.32 1.68 5.83
C THR A 761 22.17 2.55 5.35
N ALA A 762 21.11 1.93 4.82
CA ALA A 762 19.95 2.66 4.31
C ALA A 762 18.99 3.03 5.45
N PHE A 763 19.15 4.22 6.02
CA PHE A 763 18.27 4.75 7.06
C PHE A 763 18.00 6.24 6.84
N SER A 764 16.78 6.72 7.06
CA SER A 764 16.36 8.06 6.63
C SER A 764 17.15 9.21 7.29
N GLN A 765 17.62 9.00 8.52
CA GLN A 765 18.42 9.95 9.32
C GLN A 765 19.92 9.87 8.98
N TYR A 766 20.34 8.81 8.27
CA TYR A 766 21.70 8.66 7.81
C TYR A 766 21.87 9.38 6.47
N ASP A 767 22.43 10.59 6.51
CA ASP A 767 22.65 11.42 5.32
C ASP A 767 24.00 11.16 4.65
N ARG A 768 25.04 10.83 5.42
CA ARG A 768 26.41 10.61 4.96
C ARG A 768 27.21 9.76 5.96
N PRO A 769 28.36 9.17 5.56
CA PRO A 769 29.30 8.54 6.49
C PRO A 769 29.74 9.47 7.62
N LYS A 770 29.54 9.02 8.86
CA LYS A 770 29.87 9.79 10.08
C LYS A 770 30.74 9.04 11.09
N GLY A 771 31.15 7.80 10.80
CA GLY A 771 31.85 6.92 11.75
C GLY A 771 33.08 7.57 12.40
N VAL A 772 34.00 8.09 11.57
CA VAL A 772 35.23 8.79 12.04
C VAL A 772 34.89 9.96 12.97
N ALA A 773 33.99 10.84 12.54
CA ALA A 773 33.61 12.03 13.30
C ALA A 773 32.94 11.69 14.64
N ARG A 774 32.07 10.66 14.65
CA ARG A 774 31.34 10.26 15.86
C ARG A 774 32.25 9.58 16.88
N TYR A 775 33.13 8.66 16.47
CA TYR A 775 34.14 8.11 17.39
C TYR A 775 35.14 9.17 17.87
N ALA A 776 35.55 10.11 17.02
CA ALA A 776 36.39 11.23 17.44
C ALA A 776 35.69 12.16 18.45
N GLN A 777 34.36 12.29 18.39
CA GLN A 777 33.60 13.04 19.40
C GLN A 777 33.56 12.33 20.75
N ILE A 778 33.45 11.00 20.77
CA ILE A 778 33.59 10.22 22.01
C ILE A 778 34.97 10.46 22.63
N ALA A 779 36.04 10.36 21.83
CA ALA A 779 37.41 10.60 22.32
C ALA A 779 37.60 12.01 22.89
N ARG A 780 36.98 13.03 22.27
CA ARG A 780 36.95 14.41 22.80
C ARG A 780 36.19 14.50 24.11
N HIS A 781 35.00 13.91 24.19
CA HIS A 781 34.19 13.93 25.41
C HIS A 781 34.89 13.26 26.60
N LEU A 782 35.69 12.23 26.32
CA LEU A 782 36.49 11.52 27.31
C LEU A 782 37.88 12.13 27.53
N ASP A 783 38.22 13.28 26.94
CA ASP A 783 39.52 13.94 27.09
C ASP A 783 40.74 13.02 26.81
N LEU A 784 40.67 12.21 25.74
CA LEU A 784 41.74 11.25 25.39
C LEU A 784 42.88 11.85 24.53
N GLY A 785 42.76 13.12 24.14
CA GLY A 785 43.71 13.83 23.28
C GLY A 785 43.55 13.55 21.79
N GLY A 786 44.54 13.94 20.99
CA GLY A 786 44.53 13.84 19.51
C GLY A 786 44.16 15.16 18.82
N SER A 787 44.87 15.49 17.73
CA SER A 787 44.70 16.77 17.01
C SER A 787 43.70 16.65 15.85
N ARG A 788 43.68 15.49 15.18
CA ARG A 788 42.80 15.14 14.06
C ARG A 788 41.84 14.01 14.44
N ASP A 789 40.75 13.86 13.71
CA ASP A 789 39.71 12.89 14.07
C ASP A 789 40.20 11.43 14.00
N HIS A 790 40.96 11.04 12.98
CA HIS A 790 41.60 9.71 12.93
C HIS A 790 42.56 9.46 14.11
N GLU A 791 43.34 10.46 14.52
CA GLU A 791 44.20 10.33 15.71
C GLU A 791 43.37 10.13 16.98
N ARG A 792 42.22 10.81 17.08
CA ARG A 792 41.28 10.65 18.20
C ARG A 792 40.65 9.27 18.22
N VAL A 793 40.30 8.71 17.06
CA VAL A 793 39.81 7.32 16.95
C VAL A 793 40.86 6.35 17.50
N GLU A 794 42.13 6.48 17.10
CA GLU A 794 43.19 5.61 17.64
C GLU A 794 43.42 5.80 19.15
N LYS A 795 43.28 7.03 19.67
CA LYS A 795 43.30 7.28 21.13
C LYS A 795 42.12 6.62 21.84
N LEU A 796 40.94 6.59 21.23
CA LEU A 796 39.78 5.86 21.75
C LEU A 796 40.05 4.35 21.79
N VAL A 797 40.57 3.78 20.69
CA VAL A 797 40.90 2.35 20.64
C VAL A 797 41.97 2.00 21.68
N ALA A 798 43.00 2.84 21.85
CA ALA A 798 44.03 2.65 22.87
C ALA A 798 43.46 2.65 24.29
N TRP A 799 42.51 3.54 24.58
CA TRP A 799 41.80 3.57 25.87
C TRP A 799 40.97 2.31 26.10
N VAL A 800 40.25 1.82 25.09
CA VAL A 800 39.49 0.55 25.20
C VAL A 800 40.45 -0.62 25.51
N GLU A 801 41.59 -0.70 24.82
CA GLU A 801 42.59 -1.75 25.07
C GLU A 801 43.24 -1.63 26.45
N GLU A 802 43.49 -0.42 26.94
CA GLU A 802 43.98 -0.20 28.31
C GLU A 802 42.94 -0.60 29.36
N MET A 803 41.67 -0.29 29.13
CA MET A 803 40.58 -0.70 30.00
C MET A 803 40.45 -2.23 30.04
N LYS A 804 40.53 -2.92 28.90
CA LYS A 804 40.55 -4.39 28.83
C LYS A 804 41.67 -4.98 29.69
N ARG A 805 42.89 -4.45 29.57
CA ARG A 805 44.04 -4.87 30.40
C ARG A 805 43.81 -4.61 31.89
N ALA A 806 43.25 -3.45 32.25
CA ALA A 806 42.97 -3.10 33.65
C ALA A 806 41.90 -3.98 34.32
N LEU A 807 41.12 -4.71 33.52
CA LEU A 807 40.06 -5.63 33.92
C LEU A 807 40.45 -7.11 33.76
N ASP A 808 41.72 -7.40 33.47
CA ASP A 808 42.26 -8.75 33.20
C ASP A 808 41.51 -9.50 32.09
N ILE A 809 41.01 -8.79 31.08
CA ILE A 809 40.32 -9.38 29.92
C ILE A 809 41.36 -9.92 28.93
N PRO A 810 41.19 -11.14 28.37
CA PRO A 810 42.08 -11.68 27.35
C PRO A 810 42.23 -10.76 26.14
N ALA A 811 43.41 -10.75 25.52
CA ALA A 811 43.72 -9.83 24.42
C ALA A 811 43.04 -10.21 23.08
N SER A 812 42.70 -11.49 22.89
CA SER A 812 42.14 -12.03 21.64
C SER A 812 41.25 -13.25 21.89
N ILE A 813 40.48 -13.67 20.89
CA ILE A 813 39.64 -14.89 20.99
C ILE A 813 40.51 -16.13 21.22
N GLN A 814 41.69 -16.19 20.60
CA GLN A 814 42.67 -17.25 20.85
C GLN A 814 43.15 -17.23 22.32
N ALA A 815 43.46 -16.05 22.87
CA ALA A 815 43.88 -15.90 24.27
C ALA A 815 42.76 -16.22 25.28
N ALA A 816 41.50 -16.17 24.84
CA ALA A 816 40.34 -16.60 25.63
C ALA A 816 40.16 -18.12 25.66
N GLY A 817 41.01 -18.89 24.96
CA GLY A 817 41.05 -20.35 25.02
C GLY A 817 40.30 -21.06 23.89
N VAL A 818 39.88 -20.36 22.83
CA VAL A 818 39.22 -20.99 21.67
C VAL A 818 40.27 -21.70 20.78
N PRO A 819 40.12 -23.00 20.48
CA PRO A 819 41.04 -23.71 19.60
C PRO A 819 40.93 -23.22 18.13
N GLU A 820 42.08 -23.05 17.48
CA GLU A 820 42.16 -22.48 16.12
C GLU A 820 41.41 -23.28 15.07
N ALA A 821 41.59 -24.60 15.08
CA ALA A 821 40.89 -25.49 14.14
C ALA A 821 39.37 -25.41 14.31
N ALA A 822 38.87 -25.29 15.54
CA ALA A 822 37.44 -25.16 15.83
C ALA A 822 36.91 -23.80 15.36
N PHE A 823 37.67 -22.72 15.57
CA PHE A 823 37.31 -21.38 15.11
C PHE A 823 37.24 -21.29 13.58
N LEU A 824 38.31 -21.70 12.89
CA LEU A 824 38.38 -21.64 11.43
C LEU A 824 37.30 -22.49 10.74
N ALA A 825 36.89 -23.59 11.36
CA ALA A 825 35.80 -24.42 10.85
C ALA A 825 34.40 -23.76 10.95
N LYS A 826 34.25 -22.70 11.76
CA LYS A 826 32.95 -22.06 12.05
C LYS A 826 32.86 -20.61 11.60
N VAL A 827 33.98 -19.95 11.31
CA VAL A 827 34.03 -18.50 11.05
C VAL A 827 33.10 -18.04 9.92
N ASP A 828 32.93 -18.83 8.85
CA ASP A 828 32.03 -18.50 7.74
C ASP A 828 30.57 -18.49 8.18
N ALA A 829 30.14 -19.55 8.88
CA ALA A 829 28.77 -19.64 9.42
C ALA A 829 28.50 -18.57 10.49
N LEU A 830 29.50 -18.24 11.32
CA LEU A 830 29.41 -17.16 12.30
C LEU A 830 29.23 -15.80 11.63
N ALA A 831 29.94 -15.54 10.53
CA ALA A 831 29.84 -14.29 9.79
C ALA A 831 28.46 -14.13 9.14
N GLU A 832 27.92 -15.18 8.53
CA GLU A 832 26.56 -15.18 7.97
C GLU A 832 25.50 -15.01 9.06
N ALA A 833 25.61 -15.74 10.17
CA ALA A 833 24.66 -15.62 11.27
C ALA A 833 24.71 -14.24 11.93
N ALA A 834 25.90 -13.63 12.06
CA ALA A 834 26.04 -12.27 12.56
C ALA A 834 25.44 -11.25 11.58
N PHE A 835 25.60 -11.46 10.27
CA PHE A 835 24.94 -10.62 9.27
C PHE A 835 23.40 -10.64 9.40
N ASP A 836 22.82 -11.81 9.69
CA ASP A 836 21.37 -11.99 9.91
C ASP A 836 20.86 -11.47 11.28
N ASP A 837 21.75 -11.00 12.16
CA ASP A 837 21.38 -10.50 13.47
C ASP A 837 20.71 -9.10 13.41
N GLN A 838 19.74 -8.85 14.28
CA GLN A 838 18.92 -7.63 14.27
C GLN A 838 19.76 -6.35 14.50
N CYS A 839 20.88 -6.45 15.21
CA CYS A 839 21.77 -5.31 15.47
C CYS A 839 22.52 -4.83 14.21
N THR A 840 22.72 -5.71 13.22
CA THR A 840 23.52 -5.40 12.02
C THR A 840 22.93 -4.22 11.24
N GLY A 841 21.60 -4.12 11.18
CA GLY A 841 20.90 -3.06 10.46
C GLY A 841 21.08 -1.65 11.02
N ALA A 842 21.54 -1.51 12.26
CA ALA A 842 21.78 -0.21 12.90
C ALA A 842 23.25 0.25 12.85
N ASN A 843 24.17 -0.59 12.39
CA ASN A 843 25.59 -0.25 12.32
C ASN A 843 25.86 0.91 11.31
N PRO A 844 26.75 1.88 11.59
CA PRO A 844 27.03 3.01 10.70
C PRO A 844 27.61 2.62 9.33
N ARG A 845 28.32 1.49 9.28
CA ARG A 845 28.81 0.88 8.05
C ARG A 845 28.04 -0.42 7.84
N TYR A 846 27.27 -0.54 6.77
CA TYR A 846 26.50 -1.76 6.56
C TYR A 846 27.46 -2.87 6.12
N PRO A 847 27.63 -3.94 6.91
CA PRO A 847 28.72 -4.85 6.64
C PRO A 847 28.44 -5.83 5.52
N LEU A 848 29.51 -6.23 4.81
CA LEU A 848 29.51 -7.41 3.97
C LEU A 848 29.88 -8.65 4.81
N VAL A 849 29.34 -9.82 4.49
CA VAL A 849 29.68 -11.08 5.20
C VAL A 849 31.19 -11.33 5.20
N ALA A 850 31.87 -11.05 4.09
CA ALA A 850 33.33 -11.18 3.98
C ALA A 850 34.09 -10.23 4.94
N GLU A 851 33.55 -9.04 5.22
CA GLU A 851 34.16 -8.09 6.15
C GLU A 851 33.93 -8.51 7.61
N ILE A 852 32.73 -9.03 7.93
CA ILE A 852 32.45 -9.63 9.25
C ILE A 852 33.40 -10.81 9.50
N ARG A 853 33.56 -11.68 8.50
CA ARG A 853 34.51 -12.79 8.56
C ARG A 853 35.93 -12.30 8.84
N GLN A 854 36.38 -11.26 8.13
CA GLN A 854 37.71 -10.69 8.32
C GLN A 854 37.88 -10.09 9.74
N LEU A 855 36.88 -9.35 10.22
CA LEU A 855 36.85 -8.84 11.59
C LEU A 855 37.00 -9.95 12.64
N LEU A 856 36.24 -11.04 12.49
CA LEU A 856 36.33 -12.21 13.36
C LEU A 856 37.74 -12.81 13.34
N ILE A 857 38.35 -12.94 12.16
CA ILE A 857 39.71 -13.48 11.99
C ILE A 857 40.75 -12.58 12.68
N ASP A 858 40.71 -11.27 12.45
CA ASP A 858 41.69 -10.36 13.04
C ASP A 858 41.53 -10.27 14.56
N SER A 859 40.30 -10.26 15.06
CA SER A 859 40.02 -10.38 16.50
C SER A 859 40.45 -11.73 17.08
N TYR A 860 40.44 -12.81 16.30
CA TYR A 860 40.91 -14.12 16.77
C TYR A 860 42.39 -14.12 17.07
N TYR A 861 43.20 -13.62 16.13
CA TYR A 861 44.66 -13.55 16.28
C TYR A 861 45.15 -12.33 17.08
N GLY A 862 44.26 -11.43 17.50
CA GLY A 862 44.63 -10.18 18.18
C GLY A 862 45.33 -9.17 17.27
N ARG A 863 45.07 -9.23 15.95
CA ARG A 863 45.57 -8.28 14.97
C ARG A 863 44.64 -7.07 14.89
N ALA A 864 45.22 -5.90 14.64
CA ALA A 864 44.44 -4.72 14.31
C ALA A 864 43.83 -4.90 12.92
N TYR A 865 42.51 -4.68 12.80
CA TYR A 865 41.85 -4.59 11.50
C TYR A 865 42.46 -3.44 10.71
N VAL A 866 42.83 -3.73 9.46
CA VAL A 866 43.34 -2.75 8.49
C VAL A 866 42.38 -2.73 7.31
N GLU A 867 41.94 -1.53 6.94
CA GLU A 867 41.10 -1.36 5.75
C GLU A 867 41.88 -1.87 4.51
N PRO A 868 41.31 -2.80 3.72
CA PRO A 868 41.96 -3.27 2.50
C PRO A 868 42.25 -2.08 1.58
N SER A 869 43.48 -1.97 1.07
CA SER A 869 43.78 -0.89 0.13
C SER A 869 43.11 -1.18 -1.22
N ALA A 870 42.82 -0.14 -2.01
CA ALA A 870 42.27 -0.31 -3.35
C ALA A 870 43.17 -1.16 -4.29
N GLN A 871 44.43 -1.41 -3.90
CA GLN A 871 45.39 -2.25 -4.63
C GLN A 871 45.27 -3.74 -4.28
N ASP A 872 44.61 -4.09 -3.17
CA ASP A 872 44.45 -5.49 -2.70
C ASP A 872 43.21 -6.18 -3.28
N ALA A 873 42.37 -5.45 -4.03
CA ALA A 873 41.23 -6.02 -4.72
C ALA A 873 41.70 -6.87 -5.91
N ALA A 874 41.62 -8.20 -5.80
CA ALA A 874 41.85 -9.09 -6.92
C ALA A 874 40.97 -8.69 -8.12
N PRO A 875 41.52 -8.63 -9.35
CA PRO A 875 40.74 -8.25 -10.52
C PRO A 875 39.55 -9.19 -10.68
N VAL A 876 38.35 -8.61 -10.75
CA VAL A 876 37.13 -9.34 -11.08
C VAL A 876 37.31 -9.89 -12.49
N GLU A 877 37.46 -11.22 -12.63
CA GLU A 877 37.38 -11.88 -13.93
C GLU A 877 35.99 -11.68 -14.50
N VAL A 878 35.84 -10.67 -15.37
CA VAL A 878 34.65 -10.50 -16.19
C VAL A 878 34.64 -11.65 -17.20
N LYS A 879 33.92 -12.73 -16.90
CA LYS A 879 33.61 -13.76 -17.90
C LYS A 879 32.89 -13.07 -19.06
N PRO A 880 33.38 -13.17 -20.30
CA PRO A 880 32.69 -12.59 -21.45
C PRO A 880 31.30 -13.21 -21.57
N ALA A 881 30.30 -12.36 -21.74
CA ALA A 881 28.91 -12.77 -21.92
C ALA A 881 28.81 -13.88 -22.97
N GLY A 882 28.40 -15.07 -22.55
CA GLY A 882 28.20 -16.20 -23.43
C GLY A 882 27.25 -15.83 -24.56
N LYS A 883 27.71 -15.99 -25.80
CA LYS A 883 26.86 -15.90 -27.00
C LYS A 883 25.65 -16.82 -26.78
N SER A 884 24.46 -16.21 -26.84
CA SER A 884 23.16 -16.87 -26.92
C SER A 884 23.24 -18.09 -27.84
N ALA A 885 23.12 -19.29 -27.26
CA ALA A 885 22.98 -20.53 -28.00
C ALA A 885 21.68 -20.47 -28.81
N THR A 886 21.82 -20.50 -30.12
CA THR A 886 20.74 -20.63 -31.09
C THR A 886 19.91 -21.88 -30.85
N ARG A 887 18.58 -21.72 -30.88
CA ARG A 887 17.58 -22.78 -31.03
C ARG A 887 17.99 -23.79 -32.10
N LYS A 888 18.37 -24.97 -31.69
CA LYS A 888 18.15 -26.27 -32.34
C LYS A 888 18.47 -27.34 -31.29
N ASP A 889 17.67 -28.40 -31.28
CA ASP A 889 17.79 -29.58 -30.41
C ASP A 889 16.95 -29.54 -29.12
N ALA A 890 15.63 -29.52 -29.30
CA ALA A 890 14.69 -30.19 -28.40
C ALA A 890 13.61 -30.89 -29.25
N ALA A 891 14.05 -31.88 -30.03
CA ALA A 891 13.22 -32.96 -30.53
C ALA A 891 13.83 -34.25 -29.98
N LEU A 892 12.96 -35.16 -29.52
CA LEU A 892 13.23 -36.48 -28.88
C LEU A 892 13.55 -36.37 -27.37
N ALA A 893 12.83 -37.00 -26.44
CA ALA A 893 11.81 -38.05 -26.53
C ALA A 893 11.01 -38.19 -25.21
N LYS A 894 9.74 -38.57 -25.38
CA LYS A 894 8.78 -39.20 -24.44
C LYS A 894 8.17 -38.38 -23.32
#